data_AF-A0A6B0DIG1-F1
#
_entry.id   AF-A0A6B0DIG1-F1
#
_cell.length_a   1.000
_cell.length_b   1.000
_cell.length_c   1.000
_cell.angle_alpha   90.00
_cell.angle_beta   90.00
_cell.angle_gamma   90.00
#
_symmetry.space_group_name_H-M   'P 1'
#
loop_
_entity.id
_entity.type
_entity.pdbx_description
1 polymer ?
#
loop_
_entity_poly.entity_id
_entity_poly.type
_entity_poly.pdbx_seq_one_letter_code
_entity_poly.pdbx_strand_id
1 'polypeptide(L)'
;MVQDIDYILVGSCPNCGGDINSIRLTSGSCCKKCIPEDMKFENPMDMILNLQKNGNLNDLKWLRDNLEEYSTLEKMFRDLLGTSPLELQKSWIIRALRGESFAIISPPGTGKSTFGIIMSIYFSMKMKKTLAILPTRVLLEQVAERIRNFSSKMGLNVRVLLYHSGIKKKDEIIEKIKNNDFDVLLITGRFAVKNYSTISKNKFSFFFIDDVDMALKSSKSMEAILRIVGFRDEDFNILKHRADYGSEDIFEKIHKIRNERLNGKVAVFSSATASRALPSFTALMGFRPGTPLVFLRNVYDSYSLEFSDDFLLKAIKTLGPGTLLFLPPDISSERGEDIERFLNVNGIRTSLVKSGKERSISLFSEGKIDVLIGSSFQYGVLVRGIDMPEKIKNAVFYGVPRFTFKVGEMIPITLLPRMLSVLSIIRGEKELSSLALKIKRRIKRLSVAAIKKIQSVEMDGDFEKAYRILREAMMDKKTLNEMSMLAGFVIDDGKIMLPDPMTYIQGSGRTSRIYSGKLTTGISLVIVDNVSLFENFKKRIDLFLEDTRWLEFHPDDGMIGKLKIMDIMKKMDDERRKISKEGMPDIGTKLMIVESPTKAKTISGFFSKPAYRDLGGLMVYETFTGNYLLITVATQGHLMELTTKPLGLHGVGIEWKDGKIRFLPYYGTIKKCKNGHQFVDPKDGLCPRCGTEIEIDKMNVIKSLQRLALESQQVLICTDPDTEGEKIAMDVFSLLRPFNSNIKRGEFHEITKRAVMEAIDSPRDIDLNLVKAQVVRRVEDRWLGFTLSGIIQRDFWRIYCKKKGLDCSKRIPLSAGRVQTPVLGWIIRNYLEYLKKRRRYCIYRAEGMNDLYISVEGECRERYALIKGMVKEERDIPIIPPYTTDTFLKDASALLGMKSSIAMGIAQELFEKGFITYHRTDSTRISSAGINIAEKYLREKLGDPYKDIFSPRTWGEGGAHEAIRPTRPIDSRQLRLAIEEGEIDIKLGNEHIRIYDLIFRRFISSQISGIKGNYIIFDFEIDGEEYREERIIKRYVKDIEDNLSLDFIYPPLRMQDSLNISLEDLKKNRIRLIPYRNTFRSEILPYTEGDLVSEMKSNGIGRPSTYATIIETIKERGYAIEKGSWIIPTDLGIDVYRFLSKRYGNYVSEERTRMLIERMDKVERGAEDYNGVLHSLLKEIISLGKYNRHINSSF
;
A
#
# COMPACT_ATOMS: atom_id res chain seq x y z
N MET A 1 -14.13 -30.03 -0.86
CA MET A 1 -13.27 -29.40 -1.89
C MET A 1 -11.78 -29.39 -1.51
N VAL A 2 -11.38 -29.14 -0.25
CA VAL A 2 -9.94 -29.04 0.14
C VAL A 2 -9.23 -30.40 0.39
N GLN A 3 -9.80 -31.53 -0.06
CA GLN A 3 -9.26 -32.87 0.25
C GLN A 3 -8.12 -33.35 -0.68
N ASP A 4 -7.72 -32.55 -1.67
CA ASP A 4 -6.91 -33.00 -2.80
C ASP A 4 -5.41 -32.70 -2.71
N ILE A 5 -4.93 -32.01 -1.67
CA ILE A 5 -3.50 -31.75 -1.48
C ILE A 5 -3.11 -32.21 -0.09
N ASP A 6 -2.31 -33.27 -0.02
CA ASP A 6 -1.83 -33.81 1.25
C ASP A 6 -0.40 -33.36 1.56
N TYR A 7 -0.25 -32.64 2.65
CA TYR A 7 1.02 -32.29 3.28
C TYR A 7 0.88 -32.24 4.81
N ILE A 8 2.02 -32.34 5.50
CA ILE A 8 2.13 -32.26 6.95
C ILE A 8 2.65 -30.89 7.36
N LEU A 9 1.96 -30.25 8.30
CA LEU A 9 2.41 -29.02 8.95
C LEU A 9 3.01 -29.39 10.31
N VAL A 10 4.34 -29.29 10.39
CA VAL A 10 5.14 -29.66 11.57
C VAL A 10 4.84 -28.70 12.71
N GLY A 11 4.53 -29.27 13.88
CA GLY A 11 4.26 -28.52 15.10
C GLY A 11 3.06 -27.56 15.05
N SER A 12 2.06 -27.82 14.21
CA SER A 12 0.99 -26.87 13.88
C SER A 12 -0.42 -27.28 14.37
N CYS A 13 -0.56 -28.37 15.12
CA CYS A 13 -1.84 -28.74 15.74
C CYS A 13 -2.31 -27.65 16.72
N PRO A 14 -3.55 -27.12 16.59
CA PRO A 14 -4.01 -26.00 17.40
C PRO A 14 -4.16 -26.32 18.89
N ASN A 15 -4.26 -27.61 19.26
CA ASN A 15 -4.45 -28.04 20.65
C ASN A 15 -3.19 -28.54 21.36
N CYS A 16 -2.27 -29.21 20.67
CA CYS A 16 -1.10 -29.82 21.32
C CYS A 16 0.24 -29.40 20.73
N GLY A 17 0.26 -28.53 19.71
CA GLY A 17 1.49 -28.15 19.01
C GLY A 17 2.22 -29.30 18.32
N GLY A 18 1.55 -30.44 18.07
CA GLY A 18 2.11 -31.58 17.34
C GLY A 18 1.94 -31.47 15.83
N ASP A 19 2.53 -32.40 15.09
CA ASP A 19 2.40 -32.48 13.64
C ASP A 19 0.96 -32.80 13.22
N ILE A 20 0.49 -32.15 12.18
CA ILE A 20 -0.89 -32.29 11.72
C ILE A 20 -0.98 -32.30 10.20
N ASN A 21 -1.88 -33.13 9.70
CA ASN A 21 -2.18 -33.23 8.29
C ASN A 21 -3.05 -32.04 7.83
N SER A 22 -2.70 -31.46 6.68
CA SER A 22 -3.45 -30.38 6.03
C SER A 22 -4.95 -30.66 5.85
N ILE A 23 -5.35 -31.89 5.52
CA ILE A 23 -6.76 -32.30 5.35
C ILE A 23 -7.53 -32.14 6.68
N ARG A 24 -6.88 -32.47 7.81
CA ARG A 24 -7.50 -32.33 9.14
C ARG A 24 -7.57 -30.89 9.61
N LEU A 25 -6.55 -30.07 9.29
CA LEU A 25 -6.62 -28.64 9.57
C LEU A 25 -7.71 -27.95 8.76
N THR A 26 -7.82 -28.27 7.48
CA THR A 26 -8.82 -27.70 6.57
C THR A 26 -10.24 -28.20 6.85
N SER A 27 -10.40 -29.31 7.60
CA SER A 27 -11.68 -29.72 8.20
C SER A 27 -12.00 -29.04 9.54
N GLY A 28 -11.14 -28.12 10.01
CA GLY A 28 -11.30 -27.42 11.29
C GLY A 28 -10.96 -28.27 12.51
N SER A 29 -10.18 -29.35 12.35
CA SER A 29 -9.92 -30.35 13.39
C SER A 29 -8.48 -30.30 13.93
N CYS A 30 -8.21 -31.15 14.93
CA CYS A 30 -6.90 -31.34 15.54
C CYS A 30 -6.17 -32.57 14.98
N CYS A 31 -4.93 -32.80 15.42
CA CYS A 31 -4.16 -33.97 15.00
C CYS A 31 -4.77 -35.28 15.55
N LYS A 32 -4.39 -36.42 14.96
CA LYS A 32 -4.89 -37.75 15.34
C LYS A 32 -4.65 -38.09 16.82
N LYS A 33 -3.62 -37.52 17.45
CA LYS A 33 -3.36 -37.71 18.90
C LYS A 33 -4.41 -37.02 19.77
N CYS A 34 -4.96 -35.89 19.33
CA CYS A 34 -5.98 -35.16 20.09
C CYS A 34 -7.39 -35.67 19.79
N ILE A 35 -7.68 -35.93 18.52
CA ILE A 35 -8.98 -36.42 18.04
C ILE A 35 -8.68 -37.61 17.10
N PRO A 36 -8.79 -38.85 17.56
CA PRO A 36 -8.46 -40.03 16.75
C PRO A 36 -9.30 -40.15 15.47
N GLU A 37 -10.58 -39.79 15.56
CA GLU A 37 -11.54 -39.84 14.46
C GLU A 37 -11.35 -38.68 13.46
N ASP A 38 -11.70 -38.88 12.19
CA ASP A 38 -11.67 -37.86 11.15
C ASP A 38 -12.94 -36.99 11.19
N MET A 39 -13.10 -36.25 12.30
CA MET A 39 -14.21 -35.30 12.51
C MET A 39 -13.96 -33.94 11.84
N LYS A 40 -15.05 -33.28 11.42
CA LYS A 40 -15.08 -31.92 10.88
C LYS A 40 -15.76 -30.98 11.88
N PHE A 41 -15.19 -29.79 12.10
CA PHE A 41 -15.78 -28.77 12.96
C PHE A 41 -15.93 -27.45 12.20
N GLU A 42 -17.12 -26.86 12.27
CA GLU A 42 -17.41 -25.54 11.71
C GLU A 42 -17.25 -24.41 12.73
N ASN A 43 -17.43 -24.73 14.02
CA ASN A 43 -17.31 -23.81 15.14
C ASN A 43 -16.15 -24.25 16.06
N PRO A 44 -15.25 -23.34 16.46
CA PRO A 44 -14.19 -23.64 17.44
C PRO A 44 -14.72 -24.21 18.76
N MET A 45 -15.89 -23.78 19.22
CA MET A 45 -16.49 -24.24 20.48
C MET A 45 -16.84 -25.73 20.43
N ASP A 46 -17.38 -26.23 19.32
CA ASP A 46 -17.74 -27.64 19.17
C ASP A 46 -16.50 -28.54 19.23
N MET A 47 -15.41 -28.10 18.59
CA MET A 47 -14.11 -28.76 18.67
C MET A 47 -13.59 -28.80 20.11
N ILE A 48 -13.68 -27.68 20.82
CA ILE A 48 -13.25 -27.57 22.23
C ILE A 48 -14.07 -28.49 23.14
N LEU A 49 -15.39 -28.51 22.97
CA LEU A 49 -16.29 -29.36 23.74
C LEU A 49 -15.98 -30.85 23.51
N ASN A 50 -15.67 -31.25 22.27
CA ASN A 50 -15.24 -32.60 21.95
C ASN A 50 -13.91 -32.96 22.64
N LEU A 51 -12.90 -32.08 22.55
CA LEU A 51 -11.61 -32.26 23.22
C LEU A 51 -11.77 -32.39 24.74
N GLN A 52 -12.64 -31.56 25.33
CA GLN A 52 -12.92 -31.57 26.76
C GLN A 52 -13.63 -32.85 27.20
N LYS A 53 -14.65 -33.29 26.46
CA LYS A 53 -15.36 -34.56 26.72
C LYS A 53 -14.42 -35.76 26.72
N ASN A 54 -13.39 -35.73 25.87
CA ASN A 54 -12.40 -36.80 25.73
C ASN A 54 -11.15 -36.60 26.62
N GLY A 55 -11.11 -35.59 27.50
CA GLY A 55 -9.97 -35.35 28.40
C GLY A 55 -8.68 -34.85 27.72
N ASN A 56 -8.76 -34.43 26.45
CA ASN A 56 -7.61 -34.11 25.60
C ASN A 56 -7.40 -32.60 25.37
N LEU A 57 -8.15 -31.72 26.06
CA LEU A 57 -8.03 -30.27 25.93
C LEU A 57 -6.73 -29.77 26.58
N ASN A 58 -5.82 -29.19 25.78
CA ASN A 58 -4.52 -28.68 26.24
C ASN A 58 -4.34 -27.18 25.94
N ASP A 59 -3.74 -26.80 24.81
CA ASP A 59 -3.40 -25.40 24.50
C ASP A 59 -4.62 -24.52 24.18
N LEU A 60 -5.79 -25.11 23.93
CA LEU A 60 -7.03 -24.37 23.62
C LEU A 60 -7.86 -23.98 24.85
N LYS A 61 -7.38 -24.23 26.08
CA LYS A 61 -8.09 -23.84 27.32
C LYS A 61 -8.43 -22.35 27.38
N TRP A 62 -7.49 -21.49 27.00
CA TRP A 62 -7.71 -20.04 26.98
C TRP A 62 -8.84 -19.63 26.01
N LEU A 63 -9.02 -20.37 24.91
CA LEU A 63 -10.07 -20.08 23.92
C LEU A 63 -11.44 -20.47 24.47
N ARG A 64 -11.54 -21.62 25.15
CA ARG A 64 -12.75 -22.03 25.88
C ARG A 64 -13.20 -20.94 26.85
N ASP A 65 -12.28 -20.50 27.72
CA ASP A 65 -12.60 -19.53 28.77
C ASP A 65 -13.12 -18.21 28.18
N ASN A 66 -12.50 -17.74 27.08
CA ASN A 66 -12.98 -16.55 26.36
C ASN A 66 -14.35 -16.74 25.72
N LEU A 67 -14.64 -17.90 25.11
CA LEU A 67 -15.92 -18.17 24.47
C LEU A 67 -17.07 -18.32 25.47
N GLU A 68 -16.79 -18.88 26.65
CA GLU A 68 -17.74 -18.94 27.77
C GLU A 68 -18.03 -17.54 28.35
N GLU A 69 -16.99 -16.71 28.55
CA GLU A 69 -17.17 -15.32 28.98
C GLU A 69 -17.91 -14.48 27.94
N TYR A 70 -17.63 -14.70 26.65
CA TYR A 70 -18.36 -14.07 25.55
C TYR A 70 -19.85 -14.44 25.58
N SER A 71 -20.18 -15.72 25.77
CA SER A 71 -21.57 -16.19 25.85
C SER A 71 -22.33 -15.54 27.02
N THR A 72 -21.63 -15.31 28.14
CA THR A 72 -22.18 -14.58 29.30
C THR A 72 -22.51 -13.13 28.92
N LEU A 73 -21.58 -12.42 28.27
CA LEU A 73 -21.81 -11.06 27.79
C LEU A 73 -22.90 -10.98 26.73
N GLU A 74 -22.96 -11.94 25.81
CA GLU A 74 -24.02 -12.00 24.80
C GLU A 74 -25.40 -12.10 25.46
N LYS A 75 -25.53 -12.92 26.50
CA LYS A 75 -26.74 -12.99 27.32
C LYS A 75 -27.05 -11.66 28.00
N MET A 76 -26.06 -10.98 28.60
CA MET A 76 -26.25 -9.65 29.20
C MET A 76 -26.78 -8.63 28.21
N PHE A 77 -26.27 -8.62 26.97
CA PHE A 77 -26.78 -7.75 25.91
C PHE A 77 -28.24 -8.06 25.57
N ARG A 78 -28.59 -9.34 25.41
CA ARG A 78 -29.99 -9.76 25.16
C ARG A 78 -30.92 -9.36 26.29
N ASP A 79 -30.54 -9.59 27.54
CA ASP A 79 -31.36 -9.30 28.72
C ASP A 79 -31.56 -7.78 28.92
N LEU A 80 -30.54 -6.96 28.63
CA LEU A 80 -30.58 -5.51 28.84
C LEU A 80 -31.19 -4.72 27.68
N LEU A 81 -30.90 -5.14 26.44
CA LEU A 81 -31.23 -4.39 25.21
C LEU A 81 -32.26 -5.10 24.32
N GLY A 82 -32.58 -6.37 24.58
CA GLY A 82 -33.47 -7.19 23.76
C GLY A 82 -32.82 -7.78 22.49
N THR A 83 -31.53 -7.49 22.25
CA THR A 83 -30.80 -7.93 21.06
C THR A 83 -29.39 -8.42 21.41
N SER A 84 -28.83 -9.34 20.63
CA SER A 84 -27.41 -9.69 20.73
C SER A 84 -26.50 -8.49 20.36
N PRO A 85 -25.22 -8.49 20.77
CA PRO A 85 -24.26 -7.46 20.36
C PRO A 85 -24.11 -7.41 18.83
N LEU A 86 -23.96 -6.20 18.26
CA LEU A 86 -23.62 -5.99 16.85
C LEU A 86 -22.26 -6.60 16.50
N GLU A 87 -22.00 -6.93 15.23
CA GLU A 87 -20.72 -7.55 14.82
C GLU A 87 -19.48 -6.75 15.26
N LEU A 88 -19.50 -5.42 15.13
CA LEU A 88 -18.43 -4.55 15.67
C LEU A 88 -18.26 -4.71 17.18
N GLN A 89 -19.36 -4.78 17.93
CA GLN A 89 -19.35 -4.93 19.38
C GLN A 89 -18.83 -6.31 19.78
N LYS A 90 -19.12 -7.37 19.01
CA LYS A 90 -18.55 -8.70 19.22
C LYS A 90 -17.03 -8.66 19.15
N SER A 91 -16.48 -7.99 18.13
CA SER A 91 -15.03 -7.78 18.00
C SER A 91 -14.44 -7.04 19.21
N TRP A 92 -15.09 -5.97 19.68
CA TRP A 92 -14.64 -5.22 20.87
C TRP A 92 -14.70 -6.04 22.16
N ILE A 93 -15.73 -6.86 22.32
CA ILE A 93 -15.86 -7.77 23.47
C ILE A 93 -14.72 -8.78 23.47
N ILE A 94 -14.48 -9.47 22.34
CA ILE A 94 -13.41 -10.47 22.21
C ILE A 94 -12.03 -9.86 22.56
N ARG A 95 -11.78 -8.63 22.09
CA ARG A 95 -10.55 -7.88 22.43
C ARG A 95 -10.45 -7.60 23.93
N ALA A 96 -11.53 -7.12 24.55
CA ALA A 96 -11.55 -6.79 25.97
C ALA A 96 -11.38 -8.05 26.85
N LEU A 97 -12.01 -9.17 26.49
CA LEU A 97 -11.87 -10.44 27.20
C LEU A 97 -10.44 -10.98 27.16
N ARG A 98 -9.74 -10.78 26.04
CA ARG A 98 -8.31 -11.09 25.88
C ARG A 98 -7.36 -10.16 26.63
N GLY A 99 -7.88 -9.13 27.31
CA GLY A 99 -7.05 -8.15 28.02
C GLY A 99 -6.42 -7.09 27.11
N GLU A 100 -6.94 -6.89 25.89
CA GLU A 100 -6.34 -5.96 24.93
C GLU A 100 -6.89 -4.55 25.07
N SER A 101 -5.99 -3.57 25.07
CA SER A 101 -6.34 -2.15 24.98
C SER A 101 -6.39 -1.72 23.51
N PHE A 102 -7.41 -0.96 23.12
CA PHE A 102 -7.62 -0.56 21.72
C PHE A 102 -8.38 0.76 21.58
N ALA A 103 -8.33 1.33 20.38
CA ALA A 103 -9.18 2.45 19.97
C ALA A 103 -10.38 1.95 19.14
N ILE A 104 -11.59 2.39 19.46
CA ILE A 104 -12.79 2.11 18.69
C ILE A 104 -12.81 2.99 17.44
N ILE A 105 -12.57 2.38 16.28
CA ILE A 105 -12.89 2.99 14.99
C ILE A 105 -14.29 2.53 14.59
N SER A 106 -15.23 3.46 14.61
CA SER A 106 -16.55 3.22 14.05
C SER A 106 -17.25 4.55 13.78
N PRO A 107 -18.28 4.57 12.91
CA PRO A 107 -19.17 5.71 12.79
C PRO A 107 -19.90 6.02 14.11
N PRO A 108 -20.46 7.24 14.27
CA PRO A 108 -21.45 7.51 15.32
C PRO A 108 -22.62 6.52 15.22
N GLY A 109 -23.28 6.25 16.36
CA GLY A 109 -24.48 5.40 16.38
C GLY A 109 -24.23 3.89 16.46
N THR A 110 -22.99 3.39 16.49
CA THR A 110 -22.68 1.96 16.65
C THR A 110 -22.71 1.45 18.11
N GLY A 111 -23.21 2.26 19.04
CA GLY A 111 -23.33 1.88 20.46
C GLY A 111 -22.02 1.85 21.26
N LYS A 112 -21.05 2.73 20.97
CA LYS A 112 -19.76 2.79 21.70
C LYS A 112 -19.95 2.98 23.22
N SER A 113 -20.78 3.94 23.61
CA SER A 113 -21.08 4.21 25.02
C SER A 113 -21.87 3.06 25.66
N THR A 114 -22.77 2.41 24.90
CA THR A 114 -23.51 1.23 25.36
C THR A 114 -22.55 0.08 25.67
N PHE A 115 -21.59 -0.19 24.79
CA PHE A 115 -20.52 -1.16 25.03
C PHE A 115 -19.72 -0.80 26.29
N GLY A 116 -19.28 0.46 26.43
CA GLY A 116 -18.55 0.92 27.62
C GLY A 116 -19.33 0.73 28.93
N ILE A 117 -20.64 1.00 28.91
CA ILE A 117 -21.55 0.80 30.05
C ILE A 117 -21.65 -0.67 30.44
N ILE A 118 -21.96 -1.55 29.48
CA ILE A 118 -22.15 -2.98 29.74
C ILE A 118 -20.85 -3.63 30.21
N MET A 119 -19.72 -3.28 29.58
CA MET A 119 -18.41 -3.75 30.03
C MET A 119 -18.07 -3.25 31.43
N SER A 120 -18.45 -2.01 31.78
CA SER A 120 -18.22 -1.50 33.14
C SER A 120 -18.97 -2.32 34.18
N ILE A 121 -20.23 -2.68 33.90
CA ILE A 121 -21.04 -3.56 34.76
C ILE A 121 -20.42 -4.96 34.85
N TYR A 122 -20.03 -5.54 33.71
CA TYR A 122 -19.39 -6.87 33.66
C TYR A 122 -18.13 -6.96 34.53
N PHE A 123 -17.23 -5.97 34.43
CA PHE A 123 -16.03 -5.93 35.27
C PHE A 123 -16.39 -5.73 36.75
N SER A 124 -17.41 -4.92 37.07
CA SER A 124 -17.90 -4.79 38.45
C SER A 124 -18.49 -6.08 39.02
N MET A 125 -19.19 -6.89 38.22
CA MET A 125 -19.65 -8.25 38.63
C MET A 125 -18.49 -9.17 39.02
N LYS A 126 -17.32 -8.97 38.42
CA LYS A 126 -16.08 -9.71 38.73
C LYS A 126 -15.28 -9.07 39.87
N MET A 127 -15.89 -8.19 40.67
CA MET A 127 -15.25 -7.42 41.74
C MET A 127 -14.06 -6.57 41.28
N LYS A 128 -14.08 -6.12 40.01
CA LYS A 128 -13.06 -5.25 39.42
C LYS A 128 -13.59 -3.83 39.25
N LYS A 129 -12.76 -2.84 39.58
CA LYS A 129 -13.12 -1.41 39.48
C LYS A 129 -12.95 -0.89 38.08
N THR A 130 -13.81 0.05 37.72
CA THR A 130 -13.85 0.64 36.37
C THR A 130 -13.79 2.17 36.42
N LEU A 131 -13.19 2.77 35.39
CA LEU A 131 -13.07 4.22 35.23
C LEU A 131 -13.61 4.63 33.86
N ALA A 132 -14.56 5.56 33.83
CA ALA A 132 -14.97 6.22 32.60
C ALA A 132 -14.62 7.71 32.61
N ILE A 133 -13.98 8.18 31.53
CA ILE A 133 -13.64 9.58 31.30
C ILE A 133 -14.48 10.08 30.13
N LEU A 134 -15.35 11.05 30.39
CA LEU A 134 -16.32 11.57 29.43
C LEU A 134 -16.12 13.09 29.18
N PRO A 135 -16.46 13.60 27.98
CA PRO A 135 -16.17 14.98 27.57
C PRO A 135 -17.03 16.03 28.29
N THR A 136 -18.31 15.73 28.53
CA THR A 136 -19.28 16.71 29.04
C THR A 136 -19.95 16.24 30.33
N ARG A 137 -20.44 17.22 31.10
CA ARG A 137 -21.23 16.99 32.32
C ARG A 137 -22.53 16.23 32.04
N VAL A 138 -23.21 16.61 30.96
CA VAL A 138 -24.49 15.99 30.55
C VAL A 138 -24.29 14.50 30.26
N LEU A 139 -23.22 14.15 29.54
CA LEU A 139 -22.95 12.75 29.21
C LEU A 139 -22.61 11.91 30.45
N LEU A 140 -21.91 12.50 31.43
CA LEU A 140 -21.63 11.85 32.71
C LEU A 140 -22.90 11.46 33.47
N GLU A 141 -23.85 12.39 33.59
CA GLU A 141 -25.12 12.14 34.26
C GLU A 141 -25.93 11.04 33.54
N GLN A 142 -26.01 11.11 32.20
CA GLN A 142 -26.69 10.11 31.38
C GLN A 142 -26.10 8.71 31.51
N VAL A 143 -24.77 8.58 31.50
CA VAL A 143 -24.08 7.29 31.66
C VAL A 143 -24.28 6.73 33.07
N ALA A 144 -24.23 7.57 34.10
CA ALA A 144 -24.47 7.15 35.48
C ALA A 144 -25.88 6.57 35.68
N GLU A 145 -26.89 7.25 35.13
CA GLU A 145 -28.28 6.80 35.17
C GLU A 145 -28.46 5.46 34.46
N ARG A 146 -27.90 5.31 33.25
CA ARG A 146 -27.96 4.05 32.50
C ARG A 146 -27.30 2.89 33.25
N ILE A 147 -26.15 3.10 33.89
CA ILE A 147 -25.47 2.05 34.66
C ILE A 147 -26.35 1.60 35.84
N ARG A 148 -26.95 2.54 36.58
CA ARG A 148 -27.87 2.20 37.69
C ARG A 148 -29.09 1.43 37.19
N ASN A 149 -29.71 1.90 36.11
CA ASN A 149 -30.88 1.24 35.53
C ASN A 149 -30.55 -0.18 35.06
N PHE A 150 -29.47 -0.37 34.31
CA PHE A 150 -29.05 -1.70 33.85
C PHE A 150 -28.64 -2.62 35.00
N SER A 151 -27.94 -2.10 36.01
CA SER A 151 -27.56 -2.90 37.18
C SER A 151 -28.80 -3.37 37.96
N SER A 152 -29.81 -2.50 38.13
CA SER A 152 -31.06 -2.85 38.80
C SER A 152 -31.86 -3.94 38.05
N LYS A 153 -31.93 -3.87 36.70
CA LYS A 153 -32.56 -4.90 35.87
C LYS A 153 -31.91 -6.27 36.02
N MET A 154 -30.61 -6.31 36.30
CA MET A 154 -29.85 -7.54 36.51
C MET A 154 -29.81 -8.00 37.97
N GLY A 155 -30.45 -7.28 38.91
CA GLY A 155 -30.36 -7.58 40.34
C GLY A 155 -28.96 -7.33 40.94
N LEU A 156 -28.16 -6.46 40.33
CA LEU A 156 -26.80 -6.13 40.75
C LEU A 156 -26.75 -4.80 41.51
N ASN A 157 -26.03 -4.76 42.63
CA ASN A 157 -25.76 -3.53 43.37
C ASN A 157 -24.39 -2.95 42.99
N VAL A 158 -24.35 -2.09 41.97
CA VAL A 158 -23.12 -1.45 41.48
C VAL A 158 -23.00 -0.02 42.03
N ARG A 159 -21.97 0.27 42.84
CA ARG A 159 -21.73 1.60 43.40
C ARG A 159 -21.11 2.54 42.37
N VAL A 160 -21.92 3.42 41.79
CA VAL A 160 -21.50 4.42 40.79
C VAL A 160 -21.16 5.76 41.45
N LEU A 161 -19.91 6.20 41.34
CA LEU A 161 -19.42 7.49 41.84
C LEU A 161 -19.17 8.47 40.69
N LEU A 162 -19.70 9.68 40.78
CA LEU A 162 -19.71 10.71 39.72
C LEU A 162 -19.01 11.99 40.19
N TYR A 163 -18.15 12.60 39.37
CA TYR A 163 -17.59 13.93 39.64
C TYR A 163 -17.65 14.89 38.43
N HIS A 164 -18.23 16.09 38.64
CA HIS A 164 -18.12 17.24 37.74
C HIS A 164 -18.11 18.58 38.49
N SER A 165 -17.70 19.66 37.82
CA SER A 165 -17.53 21.00 38.42
C SER A 165 -18.79 21.58 39.07
N GLY A 166 -19.97 21.15 38.63
CA GLY A 166 -21.28 21.57 39.13
C GLY A 166 -21.85 20.81 40.35
N ILE A 167 -21.19 19.78 40.90
CA ILE A 167 -21.71 19.03 42.07
C ILE A 167 -21.51 19.83 43.37
N LYS A 168 -22.49 19.79 44.29
CA LYS A 168 -22.46 20.52 45.57
C LYS A 168 -21.52 19.91 46.62
N LYS A 169 -21.39 18.58 46.71
CA LYS A 169 -20.58 17.86 47.73
C LYS A 169 -19.22 17.36 47.19
N LYS A 170 -18.32 18.28 46.83
CA LYS A 170 -17.07 17.92 46.14
C LYS A 170 -16.07 17.18 47.03
N ASP A 171 -15.92 17.61 48.28
CA ASP A 171 -14.89 17.07 49.18
C ASP A 171 -15.21 15.64 49.60
N GLU A 172 -16.49 15.34 49.90
CA GLU A 172 -16.97 13.98 50.20
C GLU A 172 -16.69 13.00 49.04
N ILE A 173 -16.89 13.44 47.79
CA ILE A 173 -16.63 12.60 46.61
C ILE A 173 -15.12 12.37 46.44
N ILE A 174 -14.30 13.38 46.69
CA ILE A 174 -12.83 13.23 46.63
C ILE A 174 -12.33 12.27 47.72
N GLU A 175 -12.92 12.30 48.92
CA GLU A 175 -12.61 11.33 49.98
C GLU A 175 -13.02 9.91 49.60
N LYS A 176 -14.20 9.71 49.03
CA LYS A 176 -14.62 8.39 48.50
C LYS A 176 -13.67 7.88 47.42
N ILE A 177 -13.13 8.77 46.57
CA ILE A 177 -12.09 8.41 45.59
C ILE A 177 -10.78 7.99 46.29
N LYS A 178 -10.37 8.66 47.36
CA LYS A 178 -9.16 8.33 48.13
C LYS A 178 -9.30 7.02 48.91
N ASN A 179 -10.47 6.80 49.49
CA ASN A 179 -10.82 5.62 50.29
C ASN A 179 -11.20 4.42 49.43
N ASN A 180 -11.19 4.58 48.09
CA ASN A 180 -11.50 3.51 47.14
C ASN A 180 -12.92 2.95 47.35
N ASP A 181 -13.90 3.80 47.68
CA ASP A 181 -15.30 3.42 47.95
C ASP A 181 -16.21 3.68 46.74
N PHE A 182 -16.12 2.81 45.74
CA PHE A 182 -16.93 2.80 44.51
C PHE A 182 -16.60 1.55 43.68
N ASP A 183 -17.48 1.15 42.76
CA ASP A 183 -17.20 0.10 41.77
C ASP A 183 -16.96 0.71 40.37
N VAL A 184 -17.67 1.78 40.05
CA VAL A 184 -17.53 2.56 38.81
C VAL A 184 -17.26 4.03 39.15
N LEU A 185 -16.17 4.59 38.63
CA LEU A 185 -15.85 6.02 38.73
C LEU A 185 -16.09 6.73 37.40
N LEU A 186 -16.91 7.78 37.41
CA LEU A 186 -17.27 8.59 36.24
C LEU A 186 -16.77 10.03 36.42
N ILE A 187 -15.86 10.48 35.54
CA ILE A 187 -15.22 11.79 35.66
C ILE A 187 -15.09 12.54 34.32
N THR A 188 -14.92 13.86 34.40
CA THR A 188 -14.56 14.67 33.23
C THR A 188 -13.07 14.62 32.94
N GLY A 189 -12.70 14.84 31.68
CA GLY A 189 -11.32 14.97 31.24
C GLY A 189 -10.47 15.99 32.00
N ARG A 190 -11.06 17.17 32.24
CA ARG A 190 -10.40 18.24 32.99
C ARG A 190 -10.07 17.81 34.41
N PHE A 191 -10.96 17.04 35.05
CA PHE A 191 -10.73 16.50 36.38
C PHE A 191 -9.63 15.44 36.39
N ALA A 192 -9.62 14.54 35.40
CA ALA A 192 -8.61 13.51 35.26
C ALA A 192 -7.20 14.09 35.17
N VAL A 193 -7.00 15.12 34.32
CA VAL A 193 -5.67 15.76 34.16
C VAL A 193 -5.24 16.51 35.42
N LYS A 194 -6.17 17.18 36.13
CA LYS A 194 -5.84 17.95 37.34
C LYS A 194 -5.51 17.04 38.54
N ASN A 195 -6.16 15.88 38.66
CA ASN A 195 -6.11 15.03 39.86
C ASN A 195 -5.54 13.62 39.59
N TYR A 196 -4.72 13.47 38.54
CA TYR A 196 -4.20 12.18 38.11
C TYR A 196 -3.50 11.42 39.24
N SER A 197 -2.77 12.12 40.12
CA SER A 197 -2.04 11.53 41.26
C SER A 197 -2.94 10.90 42.33
N THR A 198 -4.17 11.39 42.46
CA THR A 198 -5.16 10.81 43.38
C THR A 198 -5.85 9.63 42.73
N ILE A 199 -6.21 9.78 41.44
CA ILE A 199 -6.91 8.74 40.68
C ILE A 199 -6.00 7.51 40.50
N SER A 200 -4.72 7.70 40.16
CA SER A 200 -3.77 6.62 39.87
C SER A 200 -3.43 5.72 41.06
N LYS A 201 -3.82 6.10 42.29
CA LYS A 201 -3.67 5.24 43.49
C LYS A 201 -4.70 4.11 43.52
N ASN A 202 -5.81 4.24 42.81
CA ASN A 202 -6.85 3.24 42.75
C ASN A 202 -6.51 2.16 41.69
N LYS A 203 -6.82 0.90 41.99
CA LYS A 203 -6.59 -0.23 41.08
C LYS A 203 -7.80 -0.44 40.16
N PHE A 204 -7.74 0.11 38.96
CA PHE A 204 -8.74 -0.11 37.91
C PHE A 204 -8.33 -1.25 36.98
N SER A 205 -9.30 -2.04 36.51
CA SER A 205 -9.09 -3.09 35.50
C SER A 205 -9.70 -2.73 34.14
N PHE A 206 -10.67 -1.82 34.10
CA PHE A 206 -11.29 -1.38 32.85
C PHE A 206 -11.36 0.15 32.79
N PHE A 207 -10.91 0.71 31.67
CA PHE A 207 -10.90 2.14 31.40
C PHE A 207 -11.69 2.42 30.12
N PHE A 208 -12.69 3.29 30.19
CA PHE A 208 -13.46 3.74 29.04
C PHE A 208 -13.27 5.25 28.84
N ILE A 209 -12.54 5.64 27.79
CA ILE A 209 -12.23 7.04 27.47
C ILE A 209 -12.99 7.42 26.20
N ASP A 210 -14.06 8.20 26.35
CA ASP A 210 -14.99 8.49 25.24
C ASP A 210 -14.53 9.60 24.30
N ASP A 211 -13.52 10.38 24.68
CA ASP A 211 -12.89 11.40 23.83
C ASP A 211 -11.37 11.28 23.86
N VAL A 212 -10.78 10.78 22.76
CA VAL A 212 -9.32 10.70 22.59
C VAL A 212 -8.68 12.05 22.37
N ASP A 213 -9.36 13.01 21.76
CA ASP A 213 -8.74 14.31 21.48
C ASP A 213 -8.42 15.06 22.77
N MET A 214 -9.25 14.86 23.79
CA MET A 214 -8.95 15.30 25.15
C MET A 214 -7.63 14.72 25.67
N ALA A 215 -7.34 13.45 25.39
CA ALA A 215 -6.09 12.80 25.77
C ALA A 215 -4.88 13.33 24.97
N LEU A 216 -5.09 13.61 23.69
CA LEU A 216 -4.04 14.02 22.75
C LEU A 216 -3.86 15.54 22.66
N LYS A 217 -4.64 16.33 23.40
CA LYS A 217 -4.61 17.80 23.36
C LYS A 217 -3.25 18.40 23.72
N SER A 218 -2.52 17.77 24.65
CA SER A 218 -1.19 18.21 25.08
C SER A 218 -0.37 17.03 25.64
N SER A 219 0.97 17.15 25.64
CA SER A 219 1.83 16.13 26.25
C SER A 219 1.50 15.90 27.73
N LYS A 220 1.14 16.96 28.48
CA LYS A 220 0.73 16.86 29.89
C LYS A 220 -0.57 16.06 30.06
N SER A 221 -1.55 16.27 29.17
CA SER A 221 -2.81 15.54 29.17
C SER A 221 -2.59 14.04 28.89
N MET A 222 -1.72 13.74 27.93
CA MET A 222 -1.35 12.37 27.57
C MET A 222 -0.66 11.65 28.74
N GLU A 223 0.36 12.27 29.33
CA GLU A 223 1.10 11.70 30.48
C GLU A 223 0.17 11.45 31.67
N ALA A 224 -0.74 12.38 31.98
CA ALA A 224 -1.70 12.21 33.06
C ALA A 224 -2.58 10.95 32.89
N ILE A 225 -3.07 10.70 31.67
CA ILE A 225 -3.92 9.54 31.38
C ILE A 225 -3.12 8.25 31.41
N LEU A 226 -1.92 8.25 30.82
CA LEU A 226 -1.03 7.08 30.87
C LEU A 226 -0.64 6.73 32.31
N ARG A 227 -0.40 7.73 33.18
CA ARG A 227 -0.19 7.50 34.61
C ARG A 227 -1.42 6.94 35.32
N ILE A 228 -2.62 7.37 34.95
CA ILE A 228 -3.88 6.81 35.48
C ILE A 228 -4.03 5.32 35.07
N VAL A 229 -3.67 4.98 33.83
CA VAL A 229 -3.68 3.58 33.36
C VAL A 229 -2.61 2.74 34.07
N GLY A 230 -1.46 3.33 34.39
CA GLY A 230 -0.44 2.74 35.27
C GLY A 230 1.02 2.88 34.82
N PHE A 231 1.30 3.70 33.80
CA PHE A 231 2.67 4.00 33.36
C PHE A 231 3.37 4.94 34.34
N ARG A 232 4.69 4.79 34.47
CA ARG A 232 5.55 5.52 35.41
C ARG A 232 6.51 6.47 34.70
N ASP A 233 7.12 7.38 35.45
CA ASP A 233 8.05 8.39 34.91
C ASP A 233 9.26 7.79 34.16
N GLU A 234 9.75 6.64 34.63
CA GLU A 234 10.80 5.85 33.97
C GLU A 234 10.40 5.37 32.56
N ASP A 235 9.13 4.98 32.37
CA ASP A 235 8.62 4.47 31.09
C ASP A 235 8.62 5.57 30.00
N PHE A 236 8.46 6.84 30.41
CA PHE A 236 8.51 7.99 29.49
C PHE A 236 9.93 8.40 29.12
N ASN A 237 10.94 8.11 29.95
CA ASN A 237 12.33 8.49 29.70
C ASN A 237 12.93 7.69 28.54
N ILE A 238 12.54 6.43 28.39
CA ILE A 238 12.92 5.55 27.26
C ILE A 238 12.51 6.17 25.91
N LEU A 239 11.47 7.01 25.92
CA LEU A 239 10.88 7.63 24.75
C LEU A 239 11.52 8.98 24.36
N LYS A 240 12.45 9.53 25.17
CA LYS A 240 13.06 10.85 24.92
C LYS A 240 14.11 10.83 23.79
N HIS A 241 14.78 9.71 23.55
CA HIS A 241 15.78 9.57 22.48
C HIS A 241 15.11 9.23 21.14
N ARG A 242 14.66 10.27 20.43
CA ARG A 242 13.86 10.10 19.21
C ARG A 242 14.60 9.54 17.99
N ALA A 243 15.92 9.53 18.01
CA ALA A 243 16.74 9.02 16.91
C ALA A 243 16.65 7.49 16.77
N ASP A 244 16.29 6.78 17.85
CA ASP A 244 16.36 5.32 17.92
C ASP A 244 15.00 4.61 17.82
N TYR A 245 13.90 5.30 17.46
CA TYR A 245 12.55 4.70 17.32
C TYR A 245 12.41 3.63 16.20
N GLY A 246 13.52 3.07 15.71
CA GLY A 246 13.56 1.95 14.78
C GLY A 246 14.59 0.89 15.15
N SER A 247 15.28 0.98 16.28
CA SER A 247 16.11 -0.13 16.77
C SER A 247 15.22 -1.21 17.39
N GLU A 248 15.40 -2.45 16.98
CA GLU A 248 14.61 -3.60 17.48
C GLU A 248 14.70 -3.74 19.01
N ASP A 249 15.84 -3.38 19.61
CA ASP A 249 16.08 -3.40 21.06
C ASP A 249 15.14 -2.45 21.84
N ILE A 250 14.80 -1.28 21.29
CA ILE A 250 13.85 -0.36 21.94
C ILE A 250 12.41 -0.86 21.79
N PHE A 251 12.07 -1.47 20.65
CA PHE A 251 10.74 -2.04 20.43
C PHE A 251 10.43 -3.17 21.42
N GLU A 252 11.35 -4.09 21.63
CA GLU A 252 11.21 -5.18 22.61
C GLU A 252 11.07 -4.65 24.04
N LYS A 253 11.90 -3.67 24.42
CA LYS A 253 11.80 -3.00 25.73
C LYS A 253 10.43 -2.37 25.95
N ILE A 254 9.91 -1.65 24.95
CA ILE A 254 8.57 -1.04 25.00
C ILE A 254 7.49 -2.11 25.11
N HIS A 255 7.59 -3.20 24.34
CA HIS A 255 6.64 -4.31 24.38
C HIS A 255 6.59 -4.97 25.76
N LYS A 256 7.76 -5.20 26.38
CA LYS A 256 7.87 -5.74 27.74
C LYS A 256 7.23 -4.82 28.77
N ILE A 257 7.54 -3.52 28.75
CA ILE A 257 6.94 -2.51 29.63
C ILE A 257 5.41 -2.51 29.46
N ARG A 258 4.91 -2.52 28.22
CA ARG A 258 3.48 -2.55 27.96
C ARG A 258 2.81 -3.76 28.59
N ASN A 259 3.36 -4.95 28.38
CA ASN A 259 2.81 -6.19 28.93
C ASN A 259 2.81 -6.17 30.46
N GLU A 260 3.87 -5.64 31.09
CA GLU A 260 3.95 -5.50 32.55
C GLU A 260 2.94 -4.48 33.10
N ARG A 261 2.84 -3.29 32.49
CA ARG A 261 1.98 -2.19 33.00
C ARG A 261 0.49 -2.41 32.76
N LEU A 262 0.14 -3.08 31.67
CA LEU A 262 -1.23 -3.36 31.25
C LEU A 262 -1.73 -4.74 31.69
N ASN A 263 -0.94 -5.55 32.40
CA ASN A 263 -1.37 -6.86 32.85
C ASN A 263 -2.68 -6.77 33.68
N GLY A 264 -3.73 -7.47 33.23
CA GLY A 264 -5.06 -7.46 33.84
C GLY A 264 -5.85 -6.14 33.68
N LYS A 265 -5.40 -5.23 32.80
CA LYS A 265 -6.03 -3.93 32.54
C LYS A 265 -6.40 -3.78 31.06
N VAL A 266 -7.60 -3.25 30.82
CA VAL A 266 -8.14 -3.00 29.48
C VAL A 266 -8.50 -1.54 29.38
N ALA A 267 -7.85 -0.80 28.47
CA ALA A 267 -8.18 0.59 28.18
C ALA A 267 -8.75 0.72 26.77
N VAL A 268 -9.99 1.20 26.70
CA VAL A 268 -10.74 1.42 25.47
C VAL A 268 -10.90 2.91 25.24
N PHE A 269 -10.51 3.35 24.05
CA PHE A 269 -10.53 4.75 23.65
C PHE A 269 -11.47 4.94 22.46
N SER A 270 -12.34 5.94 22.48
CA SER A 270 -13.17 6.29 21.31
C SER A 270 -12.34 6.92 20.17
N SER A 271 -12.87 6.98 18.95
CA SER A 271 -12.18 7.51 17.76
C SER A 271 -11.69 8.96 17.90
N ALA A 272 -10.53 9.30 17.32
CA ALA A 272 -9.94 10.64 17.38
C ALA A 272 -10.42 11.56 16.24
N THR A 273 -10.75 12.82 16.53
CA THR A 273 -11.12 13.83 15.51
C THR A 273 -9.89 14.61 15.02
N ALA A 274 -8.79 14.62 15.79
CA ALA A 274 -7.55 15.32 15.43
C ALA A 274 -6.48 14.39 14.85
N SER A 275 -5.79 14.87 13.81
CA SER A 275 -4.76 14.11 13.06
C SER A 275 -3.42 13.91 13.80
N ARG A 276 -3.25 14.53 14.98
CA ARG A 276 -1.99 14.55 15.75
C ARG A 276 -1.94 13.41 16.77
N ALA A 277 -1.53 12.23 16.34
CA ALA A 277 -1.11 11.19 17.28
C ALA A 277 0.28 11.51 17.85
N LEU A 278 0.43 11.38 19.17
CA LEU A 278 1.72 11.47 19.86
C LEU A 278 2.41 10.10 19.77
N PRO A 279 3.62 9.98 19.18
CA PRO A 279 4.32 8.70 19.06
C PRO A 279 4.49 7.96 20.39
N SER A 280 4.72 8.70 21.48
CA SER A 280 4.88 8.16 22.83
C SER A 280 3.63 7.45 23.35
N PHE A 281 2.44 7.95 23.04
CA PHE A 281 1.18 7.28 23.40
C PHE A 281 1.06 5.94 22.68
N THR A 282 1.31 5.94 21.37
CA THR A 282 1.23 4.73 20.54
C THR A 282 2.22 3.67 20.99
N ALA A 283 3.45 4.08 21.31
CA ALA A 283 4.48 3.19 21.83
C ALA A 283 4.03 2.51 23.13
N LEU A 284 3.53 3.26 24.11
CA LEU A 284 3.17 2.69 25.41
C LEU A 284 1.87 1.89 25.37
N MET A 285 0.82 2.39 24.73
CA MET A 285 -0.49 1.74 24.70
C MET A 285 -0.59 0.59 23.70
N GLY A 286 0.29 0.56 22.68
CA GLY A 286 0.25 -0.46 21.63
C GLY A 286 -0.81 -0.25 20.57
N PHE A 287 -1.48 0.90 20.57
CA PHE A 287 -2.33 1.31 19.46
C PHE A 287 -2.25 2.80 19.21
N ARG A 288 -2.57 3.18 17.98
CA ARG A 288 -2.71 4.56 17.54
C ARG A 288 -4.16 4.81 17.17
N PRO A 289 -4.85 5.76 17.82
CA PRO A 289 -6.18 6.18 17.40
C PRO A 289 -6.17 6.64 15.93
N GLY A 290 -7.07 6.07 15.13
CA GLY A 290 -7.34 6.50 13.76
C GLY A 290 -8.30 7.70 13.73
N THR A 291 -8.37 8.39 12.59
CA THR A 291 -9.40 9.43 12.39
C THR A 291 -10.56 8.86 11.59
N PRO A 292 -11.81 8.94 12.07
CA PRO A 292 -12.96 8.52 11.29
C PRO A 292 -13.17 9.48 10.11
N LEU A 293 -13.48 8.90 8.94
CA LEU A 293 -14.38 9.48 7.93
C LEU A 293 -14.02 10.87 7.36
N VAL A 294 -12.92 11.01 6.60
CA VAL A 294 -12.69 12.24 5.80
C VAL A 294 -13.12 12.10 4.34
N PHE A 295 -13.16 10.88 3.76
CA PHE A 295 -13.34 10.70 2.31
C PHE A 295 -14.57 9.87 1.88
N LEU A 296 -15.35 9.32 2.81
CA LEU A 296 -16.55 8.55 2.47
C LEU A 296 -17.76 9.49 2.41
N ARG A 297 -18.31 9.66 1.21
CA ARG A 297 -19.48 10.52 0.92
C ARG A 297 -20.32 9.93 -0.19
N ASN A 298 -21.64 10.02 -0.07
CA ASN A 298 -22.62 9.75 -1.12
C ASN A 298 -23.31 11.06 -1.47
N VAL A 299 -22.63 11.86 -2.28
CA VAL A 299 -23.02 13.25 -2.58
C VAL A 299 -23.08 13.43 -4.09
N TYR A 300 -24.15 14.05 -4.58
CA TYR A 300 -24.23 14.54 -5.95
C TYR A 300 -23.47 15.86 -6.04
N ASP A 301 -22.28 15.83 -6.62
CA ASP A 301 -21.49 17.02 -6.90
C ASP A 301 -22.03 17.74 -8.13
N SER A 302 -22.43 18.99 -7.92
CA SER A 302 -23.03 19.80 -8.96
C SER A 302 -22.40 21.18 -9.05
N TYR A 303 -22.53 21.81 -10.21
CA TYR A 303 -22.00 23.15 -10.45
C TYR A 303 -22.95 23.97 -11.32
N SER A 304 -22.84 25.30 -11.22
CA SER A 304 -23.46 26.25 -12.14
C SER A 304 -22.42 27.27 -12.58
N LEU A 305 -22.45 27.64 -13.87
CA LEU A 305 -21.63 28.72 -14.42
C LEU A 305 -22.30 30.09 -14.28
N GLU A 306 -23.57 30.14 -13.86
CA GLU A 306 -24.31 31.37 -13.62
C GLU A 306 -24.07 31.88 -12.19
N PHE A 307 -23.16 32.84 -12.05
CA PHE A 307 -22.81 33.43 -10.75
C PHE A 307 -23.59 34.73 -10.49
N SER A 308 -24.72 34.63 -9.77
CA SER A 308 -25.50 35.80 -9.35
C SER A 308 -26.24 35.54 -8.03
N ASP A 309 -26.61 36.61 -7.32
CA ASP A 309 -27.39 36.53 -6.09
C ASP A 309 -28.82 36.02 -6.37
N ASP A 310 -29.38 36.35 -7.55
CA ASP A 310 -30.68 35.82 -8.02
C ASP A 310 -30.63 34.32 -8.28
N PHE A 311 -29.54 33.83 -8.91
CA PHE A 311 -29.33 32.40 -9.07
C PHE A 311 -29.18 31.69 -7.72
N LEU A 312 -28.43 32.29 -6.78
CA LEU A 312 -28.32 31.76 -5.42
C LEU A 312 -29.69 31.63 -4.75
N LEU A 313 -30.56 32.63 -4.90
CA LEU A 313 -31.93 32.59 -4.38
C LEU A 313 -32.74 31.45 -5.01
N LYS A 314 -32.71 31.30 -6.34
CA LYS A 314 -33.36 30.21 -7.07
C LYS A 314 -32.86 28.84 -6.59
N ALA A 315 -31.54 28.68 -6.46
CA ALA A 315 -30.91 27.45 -6.02
C ALA A 315 -31.34 27.07 -4.59
N ILE A 316 -31.33 28.02 -3.65
CA ILE A 316 -31.75 27.75 -2.26
C ILE A 316 -33.26 27.44 -2.19
N LYS A 317 -34.12 28.14 -2.95
CA LYS A 317 -35.55 27.82 -3.03
C LYS A 317 -35.79 26.39 -3.55
N THR A 318 -34.98 25.95 -4.52
CA THR A 318 -35.06 24.61 -5.10
C THR A 318 -34.57 23.54 -4.11
N LEU A 319 -33.46 23.78 -3.42
CA LEU A 319 -32.84 22.82 -2.48
C LEU A 319 -33.55 22.74 -1.12
N GLY A 320 -34.23 23.81 -0.70
CA GLY A 320 -35.04 23.86 0.51
C GLY A 320 -34.25 23.88 1.83
N PRO A 321 -34.93 23.57 2.96
CA PRO A 321 -34.36 23.68 4.31
C PRO A 321 -33.32 22.58 4.61
N GLY A 322 -32.39 22.88 5.52
CA GLY A 322 -31.28 21.99 5.85
C GLY A 322 -30.02 22.26 5.02
N THR A 323 -29.88 23.51 4.53
CA THR A 323 -28.80 23.91 3.62
C THR A 323 -27.68 24.63 4.37
N LEU A 324 -26.44 24.23 4.12
CA LEU A 324 -25.23 24.93 4.57
C LEU A 324 -24.70 25.78 3.41
N LEU A 325 -24.61 27.09 3.61
CA LEU A 325 -24.06 28.03 2.64
C LEU A 325 -22.63 28.43 3.05
N PHE A 326 -21.68 28.16 2.15
CA PHE A 326 -20.26 28.39 2.33
C PHE A 326 -19.78 29.54 1.44
N LEU A 327 -19.06 30.49 2.04
CA LEU A 327 -18.46 31.63 1.37
C LEU A 327 -16.92 31.56 1.44
N PRO A 328 -16.19 31.76 0.33
CA PRO A 328 -14.74 31.91 0.33
C PRO A 328 -14.23 32.91 1.38
N PRO A 329 -13.10 32.63 2.07
CA PRO A 329 -12.63 33.46 3.18
C PRO A 329 -12.47 34.95 2.82
N ASP A 330 -12.04 35.23 1.60
CA ASP A 330 -11.82 36.56 1.02
C ASP A 330 -13.10 37.39 0.83
N ILE A 331 -14.27 36.76 0.75
CA ILE A 331 -15.57 37.47 0.64
C ILE A 331 -16.48 37.26 1.85
N SER A 332 -16.15 36.32 2.75
CA SER A 332 -17.06 35.85 3.81
C SER A 332 -17.40 36.89 4.90
N SER A 333 -16.48 37.79 5.24
CA SER A 333 -16.69 38.78 6.31
C SER A 333 -17.53 39.97 5.88
N GLU A 334 -17.43 40.38 4.62
CA GLU A 334 -18.12 41.55 4.05
C GLU A 334 -19.47 41.13 3.46
N ARG A 335 -19.46 40.11 2.58
CA ARG A 335 -20.66 39.68 1.84
C ARG A 335 -21.61 38.77 2.64
N GLY A 336 -21.14 38.18 3.73
CA GLY A 336 -21.93 37.23 4.52
C GLY A 336 -23.15 37.84 5.19
N GLU A 337 -23.06 39.07 5.67
CA GLU A 337 -24.18 39.80 6.26
C GLU A 337 -25.18 40.26 5.19
N ASP A 338 -24.68 40.69 4.03
CA ASP A 338 -25.53 41.12 2.92
C ASP A 338 -26.36 39.96 2.36
N ILE A 339 -25.75 38.78 2.20
CA ILE A 339 -26.45 37.56 1.78
C ILE A 339 -27.47 37.12 2.84
N GLU A 340 -27.14 37.19 4.13
CA GLU A 340 -28.09 36.91 5.21
C GLU A 340 -29.33 37.82 5.12
N ARG A 341 -29.13 39.13 4.92
CA ARG A 341 -30.24 40.08 4.75
C ARG A 341 -31.04 39.80 3.48
N PHE A 342 -30.36 39.60 2.35
CA PHE A 342 -30.98 39.34 1.05
C PHE A 342 -31.88 38.10 1.07
N LEU A 343 -31.40 36.99 1.64
CA LEU A 343 -32.17 35.74 1.74
C LEU A 343 -33.36 35.87 2.71
N ASN A 344 -33.18 36.56 3.85
CA ASN A 344 -34.27 36.78 4.80
C ASN A 344 -35.37 37.69 4.23
N VAL A 345 -35.03 38.75 3.50
CA VAL A 345 -36.01 39.64 2.81
C VAL A 345 -36.81 38.85 1.78
N ASN A 346 -36.19 37.88 1.11
CA ASN A 346 -36.84 37.00 0.14
C ASN A 346 -37.52 35.76 0.76
N GLY A 347 -37.74 35.76 2.08
CA GLY A 347 -38.56 34.76 2.79
C GLY A 347 -37.83 33.49 3.22
N ILE A 348 -36.50 33.45 3.19
CA ILE A 348 -35.70 32.28 3.59
C ILE A 348 -35.07 32.53 4.96
N ARG A 349 -35.47 31.74 5.97
CA ARG A 349 -34.99 31.89 7.36
C ARG A 349 -33.51 31.53 7.46
N THR A 350 -32.65 32.53 7.47
CA THR A 350 -31.20 32.35 7.32
C THR A 350 -30.45 32.97 8.48
N SER A 351 -29.36 32.32 8.93
CA SER A 351 -28.49 32.89 9.97
C SER A 351 -26.99 32.71 9.70
N LEU A 352 -26.22 33.78 9.91
CA LEU A 352 -24.76 33.78 9.85
C LEU A 352 -24.12 33.27 11.15
N VAL A 353 -23.25 32.26 11.05
CA VAL A 353 -22.55 31.66 12.19
C VAL A 353 -21.21 32.35 12.44
N LYS A 354 -21.17 33.20 13.48
CA LYS A 354 -19.93 33.81 14.01
C LYS A 354 -19.38 33.01 15.20
N SER A 355 -18.06 33.03 15.40
CA SER A 355 -17.39 32.35 16.52
C SER A 355 -17.93 32.80 17.88
N GLY A 356 -18.50 31.88 18.66
CA GLY A 356 -19.01 32.12 20.01
C GLY A 356 -20.53 32.14 20.19
N LYS A 357 -21.35 31.96 19.14
CA LYS A 357 -22.82 31.87 19.24
C LYS A 357 -23.35 30.45 19.03
N GLU A 358 -23.47 29.66 20.10
CA GLU A 358 -24.11 28.32 20.10
C GLU A 358 -25.61 28.35 19.76
N ARG A 359 -26.25 29.52 19.87
CA ARG A 359 -27.71 29.71 19.69
C ARG A 359 -28.19 29.48 18.25
N SER A 360 -27.49 29.95 17.22
CA SER A 360 -27.92 29.74 15.82
C SER A 360 -27.90 28.26 15.43
N ILE A 361 -26.95 27.50 15.98
CA ILE A 361 -26.85 26.05 15.77
C ILE A 361 -28.02 25.31 16.45
N SER A 362 -28.39 25.72 17.67
CA SER A 362 -29.59 25.19 18.35
C SER A 362 -30.87 25.48 17.56
N LEU A 363 -31.05 26.72 17.11
CA LEU A 363 -32.24 27.15 16.35
C LEU A 363 -32.37 26.42 15.01
N PHE A 364 -31.26 26.11 14.34
CA PHE A 364 -31.24 25.27 13.14
C PHE A 364 -31.65 23.81 13.45
N SER A 365 -31.15 23.24 14.55
CA SER A 365 -31.56 21.89 15.01
C SER A 365 -33.06 21.81 15.29
N GLU A 366 -33.61 22.86 15.92
CA GLU A 366 -35.05 23.00 16.21
C GLU A 366 -35.91 23.25 14.95
N GLY A 367 -35.31 23.51 13.78
CA GLY A 367 -36.03 23.81 12.53
C GLY A 367 -36.58 25.24 12.43
N LYS A 368 -36.06 26.17 13.26
CA LYS A 368 -36.41 27.60 13.23
C LYS A 368 -35.59 28.39 12.21
N ILE A 369 -34.49 27.83 11.74
CA ILE A 369 -33.61 28.37 10.69
C ILE A 369 -33.49 27.31 9.60
N ASP A 370 -33.60 27.71 8.33
CA ASP A 370 -33.54 26.84 7.16
C ASP A 370 -32.13 26.75 6.55
N VAL A 371 -31.37 27.85 6.64
CA VAL A 371 -30.02 27.99 6.04
C VAL A 371 -29.02 28.55 7.04
N LEU A 372 -27.86 27.91 7.16
CA LEU A 372 -26.72 28.44 7.93
C LEU A 372 -25.63 28.94 7.00
N ILE A 373 -25.20 30.18 7.20
CA ILE A 373 -24.09 30.79 6.45
C ILE A 373 -22.80 30.71 7.27
N GLY A 374 -21.69 30.36 6.63
CA GLY A 374 -20.38 30.41 7.25
C GLY A 374 -19.23 30.47 6.25
N SER A 375 -18.04 30.79 6.76
CA SER A 375 -16.83 30.83 5.95
C SER A 375 -16.39 29.42 5.54
N SER A 376 -16.01 29.25 4.27
CA SER A 376 -15.40 28.04 3.71
C SER A 376 -13.91 27.98 4.10
N PHE A 377 -13.65 27.89 5.41
CA PHE A 377 -12.31 27.69 5.94
C PHE A 377 -12.24 26.34 6.64
N GLN A 378 -11.13 25.61 6.47
CA GLN A 378 -10.97 24.25 7.01
C GLN A 378 -11.17 24.14 8.54
N TYR A 379 -11.07 25.26 9.28
CA TYR A 379 -11.33 25.32 10.74
C TYR A 379 -12.62 26.06 11.10
N GLY A 380 -13.44 26.41 10.12
CA GLY A 380 -14.73 27.07 10.31
C GLY A 380 -15.71 26.20 11.11
N VAL A 381 -16.59 26.85 11.86
CA VAL A 381 -17.57 26.18 12.74
C VAL A 381 -18.50 25.26 11.94
N LEU A 382 -18.94 25.67 10.75
CA LEU A 382 -19.77 24.81 9.88
C LEU A 382 -19.00 23.62 9.29
N VAL A 383 -17.69 23.78 9.07
CA VAL A 383 -16.84 22.75 8.45
C VAL A 383 -16.42 21.67 9.45
N ARG A 384 -16.22 22.00 10.73
CA ARG A 384 -15.78 21.05 11.78
C ARG A 384 -16.71 20.87 12.97
N GLY A 385 -17.51 21.86 13.32
CA GLY A 385 -18.19 21.99 14.62
C GLY A 385 -19.68 21.64 14.64
N ILE A 386 -20.24 21.11 13.55
CA ILE A 386 -21.65 20.70 13.48
C ILE A 386 -21.76 19.24 13.03
N ASP A 387 -22.60 18.47 13.73
CA ASP A 387 -22.94 17.09 13.41
C ASP A 387 -24.44 16.86 13.63
N MET A 388 -25.24 17.08 12.58
CA MET A 388 -26.72 16.97 12.57
C MET A 388 -27.23 16.35 11.26
N PRO A 389 -26.87 15.10 10.96
CA PRO A 389 -27.16 14.47 9.67
C PRO A 389 -28.64 14.26 9.35
N GLU A 390 -29.49 14.18 10.37
CA GLU A 390 -30.95 14.15 10.22
C GLU A 390 -31.52 15.48 9.71
N LYS A 391 -30.78 16.58 9.82
CA LYS A 391 -31.19 17.92 9.37
C LYS A 391 -30.42 18.41 8.15
N ILE A 392 -29.11 18.16 8.08
CA ILE A 392 -28.25 18.68 7.02
C ILE A 392 -28.44 17.85 5.74
N LYS A 393 -28.88 18.52 4.68
CA LYS A 393 -29.22 17.93 3.38
C LYS A 393 -28.33 18.42 2.26
N ASN A 394 -28.06 19.72 2.23
CA ASN A 394 -27.41 20.37 1.10
C ASN A 394 -26.21 21.20 1.55
N ALA A 395 -25.19 21.28 0.68
CA ALA A 395 -24.07 22.19 0.82
C ALA A 395 -23.99 23.06 -0.44
N VAL A 396 -24.05 24.38 -0.28
CA VAL A 396 -23.92 25.34 -1.37
C VAL A 396 -22.64 26.13 -1.14
N PHE A 397 -21.77 26.15 -2.13
CA PHE A 397 -20.55 26.94 -2.16
C PHE A 397 -20.78 28.09 -3.13
N TYR A 398 -20.91 29.29 -2.59
CA TYR A 398 -21.08 30.49 -3.40
C TYR A 398 -19.70 31.06 -3.74
N GLY A 399 -19.15 30.58 -4.87
CA GLY A 399 -17.75 30.76 -5.27
C GLY A 399 -16.92 29.50 -5.04
N VAL A 400 -15.91 29.28 -5.88
CA VAL A 400 -15.00 28.13 -5.78
C VAL A 400 -14.15 28.24 -4.51
N PRO A 401 -14.11 27.21 -3.63
CA PRO A 401 -13.28 27.21 -2.43
C PRO A 401 -11.79 27.43 -2.74
N ARG A 402 -11.19 28.47 -2.15
CA ARG A 402 -9.85 28.94 -2.50
C ARG A 402 -9.09 29.60 -1.36
N PHE A 403 -7.78 29.70 -1.55
CA PHE A 403 -6.91 30.67 -0.90
C PHE A 403 -6.59 31.80 -1.88
N THR A 404 -6.66 33.05 -1.42
CA THR A 404 -6.36 34.23 -2.24
C THR A 404 -5.22 35.03 -1.59
N PHE A 405 -4.24 35.48 -2.38
CA PHE A 405 -3.15 36.35 -1.95
C PHE A 405 -2.67 37.24 -3.12
N LYS A 406 -2.14 38.43 -2.86
CA LYS A 406 -1.63 39.29 -3.96
C LYS A 406 -0.23 38.85 -4.40
N VAL A 407 0.10 39.13 -5.66
CA VAL A 407 1.47 38.90 -6.19
C VAL A 407 2.47 39.73 -5.36
N GLY A 408 3.50 39.07 -4.82
CA GLY A 408 4.55 39.70 -4.01
C GLY A 408 4.26 39.78 -2.51
N GLU A 409 3.03 39.50 -2.06
CA GLU A 409 2.70 39.37 -0.63
C GLU A 409 3.25 38.07 -0.02
N MET A 410 3.39 38.04 1.31
CA MET A 410 3.68 36.80 2.02
C MET A 410 2.50 35.83 1.88
N ILE A 411 2.74 34.73 1.19
CA ILE A 411 1.79 33.63 1.12
C ILE A 411 1.60 32.93 2.48
N PRO A 412 0.50 32.21 2.69
CA PRO A 412 0.35 31.34 3.86
C PRO A 412 1.55 30.40 4.01
N ILE A 413 2.12 30.34 5.22
CA ILE A 413 3.34 29.53 5.50
C ILE A 413 3.16 28.05 5.14
N THR A 414 1.93 27.55 5.18
CA THR A 414 1.57 26.19 4.78
C THR A 414 1.71 25.93 3.27
N LEU A 415 1.62 26.98 2.44
CA LEU A 415 1.77 26.93 0.98
C LEU A 415 3.21 27.18 0.52
N LEU A 416 4.07 27.71 1.40
CA LEU A 416 5.46 28.05 1.05
C LEU A 416 6.30 26.88 0.54
N PRO A 417 6.33 25.69 1.19
CA PRO A 417 7.07 24.55 0.66
C PRO A 417 6.63 24.18 -0.75
N ARG A 418 5.33 24.28 -1.02
CA ARG A 418 4.75 23.90 -2.31
C ARG A 418 5.23 24.82 -3.43
N MET A 419 5.14 26.13 -3.24
CA MET A 419 5.58 27.08 -4.26
C MET A 419 7.09 26.96 -4.55
N LEU A 420 7.89 26.66 -3.52
CA LEU A 420 9.32 26.36 -3.69
C LEU A 420 9.57 25.05 -4.46
N SER A 421 8.77 24.01 -4.23
CA SER A 421 8.83 22.75 -4.96
C SER A 421 8.48 22.91 -6.44
N VAL A 422 7.48 23.74 -6.75
CA VAL A 422 7.11 24.07 -8.14
C VAL A 422 8.23 24.85 -8.82
N LEU A 423 8.76 25.87 -8.15
CA LEU A 423 9.94 26.63 -8.63
C LEU A 423 11.17 25.72 -8.79
N SER A 424 11.31 24.76 -7.88
CA SER A 424 12.04 23.49 -7.95
C SER A 424 12.23 22.95 -9.36
N ILE A 425 11.08 22.52 -9.84
CA ILE A 425 10.89 21.78 -11.07
C ILE A 425 11.08 22.67 -12.29
N ILE A 426 10.72 23.95 -12.20
CA ILE A 426 10.90 24.94 -13.27
C ILE A 426 12.39 25.23 -13.49
N ARG A 427 13.11 25.57 -12.41
CA ARG A 427 14.52 25.96 -12.48
C ARG A 427 15.49 24.78 -12.53
N GLY A 428 15.04 23.57 -12.19
CA GLY A 428 15.90 22.39 -12.07
C GLY A 428 16.86 22.43 -10.88
N GLU A 429 16.63 23.32 -9.91
CA GLU A 429 17.54 23.58 -8.79
C GLU A 429 17.28 22.65 -7.61
N LYS A 430 18.17 21.69 -7.34
CA LYS A 430 18.01 20.74 -6.21
C LYS A 430 18.01 21.42 -4.83
N GLU A 431 18.68 22.56 -4.69
CA GLU A 431 18.76 23.30 -3.43
C GLU A 431 17.39 23.82 -2.96
N LEU A 432 16.56 24.28 -3.89
CA LEU A 432 15.21 24.75 -3.59
C LEU A 432 14.29 23.63 -3.10
N SER A 433 14.35 22.44 -3.69
CA SER A 433 13.63 21.25 -3.19
C SER A 433 14.10 20.86 -1.78
N SER A 434 15.40 20.96 -1.50
CA SER A 434 15.95 20.71 -0.16
C SER A 434 15.45 21.74 0.87
N LEU A 435 15.36 23.01 0.49
CA LEU A 435 14.84 24.10 1.31
C LEU A 435 13.34 23.92 1.58
N ALA A 436 12.56 23.57 0.55
CA ALA A 436 11.13 23.25 0.66
C ALA A 436 10.88 22.13 1.68
N LEU A 437 11.64 21.03 1.60
CA LEU A 437 11.58 19.91 2.53
C LEU A 437 11.94 20.32 3.97
N LYS A 438 12.99 21.14 4.14
CA LYS A 438 13.41 21.65 5.46
C LYS A 438 12.30 22.47 6.11
N ILE A 439 11.71 23.40 5.35
CA ILE A 439 10.59 24.26 5.78
C ILE A 439 9.35 23.41 6.12
N LYS A 440 8.98 22.45 5.26
CA LYS A 440 7.85 21.53 5.51
C LYS A 440 8.01 20.77 6.83
N ARG A 441 9.21 20.24 7.11
CA ARG A 441 9.49 19.51 8.36
C ARG A 441 9.38 20.40 9.59
N ARG A 442 9.80 21.68 9.49
CA ARG A 442 9.64 22.65 10.57
C ARG A 442 8.16 23.00 10.81
N ILE A 443 7.40 23.27 9.75
CA ILE A 443 5.95 23.56 9.84
C ILE A 443 5.20 22.43 10.55
N LYS A 444 5.48 21.16 10.22
CA LYS A 444 4.86 20.00 10.88
C LYS A 444 5.10 19.94 12.40
N ARG A 445 6.15 20.59 12.91
CA ARG A 445 6.49 20.62 14.35
C ARG A 445 5.85 21.80 15.09
N LEU A 446 5.34 22.81 14.39
CA LEU A 446 4.81 24.03 14.99
C LEU A 446 3.36 23.84 15.49
N SER A 447 3.03 24.52 16.60
CA SER A 447 1.65 24.63 17.07
C SER A 447 0.86 25.61 16.20
N VAL A 448 -0.48 25.52 16.20
CA VAL A 448 -1.33 26.46 15.46
C VAL A 448 -1.10 27.90 15.92
N ALA A 449 -0.83 28.12 17.21
CA ALA A 449 -0.47 29.43 17.76
C ALA A 449 0.92 29.90 17.29
N ALA A 450 1.90 29.00 17.15
CA ALA A 450 3.23 29.34 16.66
C ALA A 450 3.22 29.70 15.16
N ILE A 451 2.38 29.00 14.37
CA ILE A 451 2.13 29.32 12.96
C ILE A 451 1.59 30.74 12.80
N LYS A 452 0.60 31.13 13.63
CA LYS A 452 0.06 32.50 13.64
C LYS A 452 1.11 33.54 14.07
N LYS A 453 1.98 33.21 15.04
CA LYS A 453 3.06 34.11 15.49
C LYS A 453 4.10 34.39 14.41
N ILE A 454 4.52 33.37 13.66
CA ILE A 454 5.50 33.51 12.57
C ILE A 454 4.95 34.36 11.42
N GLN A 455 3.64 34.40 11.24
CA GLN A 455 2.98 35.31 10.29
C GLN A 455 2.92 36.76 10.78
N SER A 456 3.28 37.04 12.05
CA SER A 456 3.10 38.35 12.69
C SER A 456 4.37 39.03 13.21
N VAL A 457 5.51 38.33 13.42
CA VAL A 457 6.79 38.91 13.91
C VAL A 457 8.01 38.06 13.48
N GLU A 458 9.15 38.73 13.20
CA GLU A 458 10.52 38.26 12.84
C GLU A 458 10.68 36.81 12.37
N MET A 459 11.03 36.68 11.09
CA MET A 459 11.21 35.40 10.41
C MET A 459 12.65 34.88 10.61
N ASP A 460 12.78 33.59 10.94
CA ASP A 460 14.08 32.91 10.93
C ASP A 460 14.64 32.80 9.50
N GLY A 461 15.96 32.79 9.33
CA GLY A 461 16.67 32.97 8.06
C GLY A 461 16.33 31.95 6.96
N ASP A 462 15.94 30.71 7.30
CA ASP A 462 15.43 29.74 6.30
C ASP A 462 14.09 30.18 5.68
N PHE A 463 13.17 30.69 6.51
CA PHE A 463 11.87 31.15 6.05
C PHE A 463 12.01 32.45 5.26
N GLU A 464 12.83 33.38 5.75
CA GLU A 464 13.13 34.63 5.07
C GLU A 464 13.75 34.38 3.68
N LYS A 465 14.77 33.52 3.61
CA LYS A 465 15.38 33.09 2.33
C LYS A 465 14.34 32.54 1.36
N ALA A 466 13.42 31.70 1.85
CA ALA A 466 12.38 31.11 1.03
C ALA A 466 11.37 32.13 0.50
N TYR A 467 10.88 33.05 1.34
CA TYR A 467 9.96 34.09 0.87
C TYR A 467 10.65 35.05 -0.10
N ARG A 468 11.93 35.39 0.10
CA ARG A 468 12.70 36.23 -0.82
C ARG A 468 12.78 35.61 -2.21
N ILE A 469 13.25 34.36 -2.29
CA ILE A 469 13.37 33.62 -3.56
C ILE A 469 12.01 33.53 -4.26
N LEU A 470 10.96 33.22 -3.50
CA LEU A 470 9.63 33.09 -4.07
C LEU A 470 9.08 34.44 -4.58
N ARG A 471 9.32 35.52 -3.83
CA ARG A 471 8.92 36.87 -4.24
C ARG A 471 9.60 37.26 -5.55
N GLU A 472 10.91 37.05 -5.67
CA GLU A 472 11.67 37.30 -6.89
C GLU A 472 11.11 36.49 -8.08
N ALA A 473 10.82 35.20 -7.86
CA ALA A 473 10.24 34.34 -8.89
C ALA A 473 8.82 34.75 -9.32
N MET A 474 7.99 35.22 -8.37
CA MET A 474 6.62 35.69 -8.65
C MET A 474 6.59 37.03 -9.38
N MET A 475 7.66 37.83 -9.33
CA MET A 475 7.75 39.09 -10.09
C MET A 475 8.11 38.85 -11.57
N ASP A 476 8.74 37.72 -11.90
CA ASP A 476 9.00 37.32 -13.28
C ASP A 476 7.76 36.71 -13.94
N LYS A 477 7.18 37.41 -14.94
CA LYS A 477 5.94 36.98 -15.61
C LYS A 477 6.06 35.60 -16.26
N LYS A 478 7.23 35.25 -16.81
CA LYS A 478 7.44 33.95 -17.46
C LYS A 478 7.40 32.82 -16.42
N THR A 479 8.21 32.94 -15.38
CA THR A 479 8.23 31.97 -14.27
C THR A 479 6.87 31.87 -13.61
N LEU A 480 6.18 32.99 -13.36
CA LEU A 480 4.87 33.00 -12.73
C LEU A 480 3.82 32.25 -13.57
N ASN A 481 3.84 32.40 -14.90
CA ASN A 481 2.96 31.65 -15.79
C ASN A 481 3.27 30.13 -15.80
N GLU A 482 4.54 29.74 -15.81
CA GLU A 482 4.94 28.33 -15.69
C GLU A 482 4.54 27.74 -14.34
N MET A 483 4.69 28.51 -13.25
CA MET A 483 4.23 28.13 -11.92
C MET A 483 2.72 27.95 -11.87
N SER A 484 1.97 28.84 -12.52
CA SER A 484 0.51 28.76 -12.63
C SER A 484 0.06 27.44 -13.25
N MET A 485 0.70 27.04 -14.37
CA MET A 485 0.41 25.77 -15.05
C MET A 485 0.73 24.55 -14.20
N LEU A 486 1.87 24.52 -13.50
CA LEU A 486 2.29 23.37 -12.70
C LEU A 486 1.56 23.26 -11.34
N ALA A 487 1.29 24.39 -10.70
CA ALA A 487 0.64 24.44 -9.39
C ALA A 487 -0.90 24.51 -9.47
N GLY A 488 -1.45 24.75 -10.66
CA GLY A 488 -2.89 24.88 -10.88
C GLY A 488 -3.51 26.04 -10.10
N PHE A 489 -2.85 27.19 -10.03
CA PHE A 489 -3.46 28.43 -9.54
C PHE A 489 -3.93 29.29 -10.70
N VAL A 490 -4.80 30.25 -10.43
CA VAL A 490 -5.24 31.26 -11.40
C VAL A 490 -4.74 32.62 -10.95
N ILE A 491 -4.39 33.47 -11.92
CA ILE A 491 -3.98 34.83 -11.69
C ILE A 491 -5.04 35.73 -12.30
N ASP A 492 -5.63 36.58 -11.49
CA ASP A 492 -6.68 37.51 -11.89
C ASP A 492 -6.53 38.81 -11.11
N ASP A 493 -6.47 39.95 -11.82
CA ASP A 493 -6.26 41.29 -11.25
C ASP A 493 -5.13 41.37 -10.18
N GLY A 494 -3.96 40.77 -10.48
CA GLY A 494 -2.81 40.75 -9.56
C GLY A 494 -3.01 39.91 -8.29
N LYS A 495 -4.10 39.14 -8.20
CA LYS A 495 -4.37 38.15 -7.15
C LYS A 495 -4.11 36.75 -7.66
N ILE A 496 -3.45 35.95 -6.84
CA ILE A 496 -3.26 34.52 -7.06
C ILE A 496 -4.35 33.79 -6.27
N MET A 497 -5.13 32.98 -6.97
CA MET A 497 -6.20 32.15 -6.42
C MET A 497 -5.80 30.69 -6.52
N LEU A 498 -5.74 30.02 -5.37
CA LEU A 498 -5.34 28.62 -5.26
C LEU A 498 -6.51 27.76 -4.78
N PRO A 499 -6.89 26.69 -5.50
CA PRO A 499 -7.98 25.80 -5.08
C PRO A 499 -7.77 25.16 -3.70
N ASP A 500 -8.83 25.09 -2.88
CA ASP A 500 -8.87 24.41 -1.57
C ASP A 500 -9.84 23.20 -1.57
N PRO A 501 -9.41 22.03 -2.09
CA PRO A 501 -10.25 20.84 -2.18
C PRO A 501 -10.65 20.29 -0.80
N MET A 502 -9.82 20.46 0.23
CA MET A 502 -10.09 19.88 1.56
C MET A 502 -11.29 20.53 2.25
N THR A 503 -11.45 21.84 2.10
CA THR A 503 -12.63 22.54 2.62
C THR A 503 -13.90 22.05 1.94
N TYR A 504 -13.87 21.85 0.62
CA TYR A 504 -15.01 21.31 -0.12
C TYR A 504 -15.38 19.90 0.34
N ILE A 505 -14.41 18.99 0.41
CA ILE A 505 -14.64 17.60 0.83
C ILE A 505 -15.25 17.56 2.25
N GLN A 506 -14.72 18.39 3.17
CA GLN A 506 -15.24 18.46 4.54
C GLN A 506 -16.62 19.11 4.62
N GLY A 507 -16.87 20.17 3.87
CA GLY A 507 -18.16 20.87 3.85
C GLY A 507 -19.26 20.03 3.20
N SER A 508 -19.02 19.54 1.98
CA SER A 508 -19.95 18.64 1.27
C SER A 508 -20.18 17.34 2.03
N GLY A 509 -19.15 16.78 2.68
CA GLY A 509 -19.26 15.60 3.53
C GLY A 509 -20.19 15.76 4.74
N ARG A 510 -20.59 16.98 5.13
CA ARG A 510 -21.61 17.18 6.19
C ARG A 510 -23.02 16.78 5.76
N THR A 511 -23.26 16.71 4.46
CA THR A 511 -24.55 16.30 3.89
C THR A 511 -24.72 14.77 3.84
N SER A 512 -23.64 14.01 4.05
CA SER A 512 -23.62 12.56 3.91
C SER A 512 -22.95 11.89 5.12
N ARG A 513 -23.72 11.10 5.87
CA ARG A 513 -23.26 10.36 7.05
C ARG A 513 -23.73 8.92 7.00
N ILE A 514 -23.06 8.05 7.76
CA ILE A 514 -23.35 6.62 7.75
C ILE A 514 -24.46 6.31 8.75
N TYR A 515 -25.56 5.75 8.23
CA TYR A 515 -26.71 5.27 8.98
C TYR A 515 -27.16 3.93 8.43
N SER A 516 -27.44 2.96 9.32
CA SER A 516 -27.84 1.60 8.94
C SER A 516 -26.93 0.93 7.89
N GLY A 517 -25.62 1.27 7.90
CA GLY A 517 -24.61 0.67 7.03
C GLY A 517 -24.56 1.31 5.64
N LYS A 518 -25.32 2.39 5.40
CA LYS A 518 -25.35 3.14 4.15
C LYS A 518 -25.05 4.62 4.40
N LEU A 519 -24.40 5.26 3.43
CA LEU A 519 -24.20 6.70 3.43
C LEU A 519 -25.48 7.41 3.01
N THR A 520 -25.96 8.35 3.81
CA THR A 520 -27.08 9.22 3.42
C THR A 520 -26.71 10.02 2.20
N THR A 521 -27.68 10.18 1.32
CA THR A 521 -27.58 10.99 0.12
C THR A 521 -27.54 12.47 0.51
N GLY A 522 -26.70 13.23 -0.19
CA GLY A 522 -26.61 14.68 -0.08
C GLY A 522 -26.41 15.36 -1.44
N ILE A 523 -26.65 16.66 -1.50
CA ILE A 523 -26.38 17.48 -2.69
C ILE A 523 -25.32 18.52 -2.33
N SER A 524 -24.33 18.68 -3.20
CA SER A 524 -23.32 19.72 -3.13
C SER A 524 -23.37 20.56 -4.41
N LEU A 525 -23.50 21.88 -4.28
CA LEU A 525 -23.55 22.81 -5.40
C LEU A 525 -22.40 23.82 -5.29
N VAL A 526 -21.58 23.93 -6.33
CA VAL A 526 -20.59 25.01 -6.49
C VAL A 526 -21.11 26.01 -7.52
N ILE A 527 -21.42 27.22 -7.09
CA ILE A 527 -21.76 28.32 -8.00
C ILE A 527 -20.42 28.96 -8.41
N VAL A 528 -20.04 28.75 -9.67
CA VAL A 528 -18.69 28.99 -10.19
C VAL A 528 -18.50 30.47 -10.51
N ASP A 529 -17.67 31.14 -9.73
CA ASP A 529 -17.30 32.54 -9.96
C ASP A 529 -16.11 32.69 -10.92
N ASN A 530 -15.27 31.65 -11.07
CA ASN A 530 -14.15 31.65 -12.00
C ASN A 530 -13.97 30.25 -12.63
N VAL A 531 -14.17 30.16 -13.96
CA VAL A 531 -14.16 28.89 -14.71
C VAL A 531 -12.78 28.23 -14.68
N SER A 532 -11.71 28.98 -14.94
CA SER A 532 -10.34 28.46 -14.92
C SER A 532 -9.96 27.91 -13.55
N LEU A 533 -10.39 28.58 -12.48
CA LEU A 533 -10.15 28.13 -11.10
C LEU A 533 -10.94 26.85 -10.80
N PHE A 534 -12.17 26.76 -11.29
CA PHE A 534 -13.00 25.57 -11.15
C PHE A 534 -12.40 24.36 -11.87
N GLU A 535 -11.86 24.52 -13.08
CA GLU A 535 -11.16 23.42 -13.77
C GLU A 535 -9.96 22.91 -12.96
N ASN A 536 -9.12 23.81 -12.45
CA ASN A 536 -8.00 23.44 -11.57
C ASN A 536 -8.48 22.81 -10.25
N PHE A 537 -9.62 23.27 -9.72
CA PHE A 537 -10.23 22.72 -8.52
C PHE A 537 -10.72 21.28 -8.73
N LYS A 538 -11.41 20.99 -9.84
CA LYS A 538 -11.87 19.63 -10.21
C LYS A 538 -10.69 18.65 -10.27
N LYS A 539 -9.61 19.02 -10.97
CA LYS A 539 -8.39 18.21 -11.08
C LYS A 539 -7.82 17.82 -9.71
N ARG A 540 -7.86 18.74 -8.75
CA ARG A 540 -7.31 18.51 -7.41
C ARG A 540 -8.26 17.71 -6.52
N ILE A 541 -9.56 17.83 -6.73
CA ILE A 541 -10.55 16.95 -6.09
C ILE A 541 -10.34 15.49 -6.51
N ASP A 542 -10.03 15.23 -7.78
CA ASP A 542 -9.80 13.88 -8.31
C ASP A 542 -8.60 13.17 -7.65
N LEU A 543 -7.63 13.91 -7.11
CA LEU A 543 -6.51 13.35 -6.33
C LEU A 543 -6.95 12.77 -4.98
N PHE A 544 -8.06 13.28 -4.42
CA PHE A 544 -8.62 12.82 -3.15
C PHE A 544 -9.82 11.89 -3.33
N LEU A 545 -10.53 12.01 -4.46
CA LEU A 545 -11.79 11.33 -4.74
C LEU A 545 -11.79 10.75 -6.15
N GLU A 546 -11.52 9.44 -6.25
CA GLU A 546 -11.26 8.75 -7.52
C GLU A 546 -12.45 8.70 -8.53
N ASP A 547 -13.69 9.01 -8.10
CA ASP A 547 -14.93 8.88 -8.91
C ASP A 547 -15.87 10.11 -8.85
N THR A 548 -15.33 11.31 -8.66
CA THR A 548 -16.19 12.52 -8.62
C THR A 548 -16.81 12.80 -10.00
N ARG A 549 -18.13 12.89 -10.07
CA ARG A 549 -18.85 13.32 -11.28
C ARG A 549 -19.48 14.67 -11.04
N TRP A 550 -18.99 15.68 -11.76
CA TRP A 550 -19.53 17.03 -11.74
C TRP A 550 -20.72 17.13 -12.69
N LEU A 551 -21.89 17.41 -12.15
CA LEU A 551 -23.15 17.53 -12.90
C LEU A 551 -23.60 18.99 -12.95
N GLU A 552 -24.08 19.44 -14.10
CA GLU A 552 -24.61 20.80 -14.22
C GLU A 552 -25.94 20.95 -13.46
N PHE A 553 -26.13 22.06 -12.74
CA PHE A 553 -27.30 22.33 -11.91
C PHE A 553 -28.24 23.31 -12.62
N HIS A 554 -29.43 22.82 -13.02
CA HIS A 554 -30.46 23.58 -13.72
C HIS A 554 -31.70 23.74 -12.82
N PRO A 555 -31.77 24.81 -12.00
CA PRO A 555 -32.88 24.99 -11.06
C PRO A 555 -34.22 25.24 -11.77
N ASP A 556 -34.20 25.95 -12.90
CA ASP A 556 -35.41 26.31 -13.65
C ASP A 556 -36.09 25.06 -14.27
N ASP A 557 -35.29 24.07 -14.69
CA ASP A 557 -35.77 22.77 -15.18
C ASP A 557 -35.98 21.73 -14.07
N GLY A 558 -35.54 22.04 -12.84
CA GLY A 558 -35.54 21.10 -11.71
C GLY A 558 -34.61 19.91 -11.89
N MET A 559 -33.47 20.08 -12.57
CA MET A 559 -32.55 19.01 -12.97
C MET A 559 -31.12 19.19 -12.44
N ILE A 560 -30.43 18.07 -12.17
CA ILE A 560 -28.98 17.97 -11.98
C ILE A 560 -28.45 16.99 -13.03
N GLY A 561 -27.77 17.51 -14.06
CA GLY A 561 -27.46 16.78 -15.27
C GLY A 561 -28.73 16.21 -15.91
N LYS A 562 -28.89 14.88 -15.90
CA LYS A 562 -30.08 14.19 -16.42
C LYS A 562 -31.03 13.69 -15.33
N LEU A 563 -30.81 14.06 -14.07
CA LEU A 563 -31.55 13.58 -12.90
C LEU A 563 -32.49 14.66 -12.38
N LYS A 564 -33.72 14.30 -11.99
CA LYS A 564 -34.67 15.24 -11.37
C LYS A 564 -34.29 15.52 -9.92
N ILE A 565 -34.21 16.81 -9.55
CA ILE A 565 -33.86 17.24 -8.18
C ILE A 565 -34.89 16.71 -7.17
N MET A 566 -36.17 16.76 -7.51
CA MET A 566 -37.25 16.27 -6.64
C MET A 566 -37.10 14.79 -6.25
N ASP A 567 -36.64 13.93 -7.17
CA ASP A 567 -36.45 12.51 -6.90
C ASP A 567 -35.28 12.29 -5.92
N ILE A 568 -34.20 13.05 -6.08
CA ILE A 568 -33.04 13.03 -5.17
C ILE A 568 -33.48 13.53 -3.78
N MET A 569 -34.21 14.64 -3.70
CA MET A 569 -34.71 15.20 -2.44
C MET A 569 -35.67 14.23 -1.73
N LYS A 570 -36.58 13.59 -2.47
CA LYS A 570 -37.48 12.58 -1.92
C LYS A 570 -36.70 11.41 -1.32
N LYS A 571 -35.69 10.89 -2.03
CA LYS A 571 -34.79 9.86 -1.53
C LYS A 571 -34.05 10.31 -0.26
N MET A 572 -33.54 11.54 -0.24
CA MET A 572 -32.85 12.14 0.91
C MET A 572 -33.74 12.24 2.15
N ASP A 573 -35.01 12.59 1.96
CA ASP A 573 -36.00 12.70 3.03
C ASP A 573 -36.44 11.33 3.53
N ASP A 574 -36.65 10.37 2.62
CA ASP A 574 -37.00 8.99 2.97
C ASP A 574 -35.86 8.31 3.75
N GLU A 575 -34.61 8.49 3.33
CA GLU A 575 -33.43 8.01 4.06
C GLU A 575 -33.37 8.61 5.48
N ARG A 576 -33.56 9.93 5.61
CA ARG A 576 -33.51 10.61 6.92
C ARG A 576 -34.70 10.29 7.82
N ARG A 577 -35.88 9.99 7.25
CA ARG A 577 -37.04 9.47 8.01
C ARG A 577 -36.82 8.04 8.47
N LYS A 578 -36.10 7.22 7.71
CA LYS A 578 -35.72 5.86 8.15
C LYS A 578 -34.72 5.88 9.29
N ILE A 579 -33.83 6.89 9.36
CA ILE A 579 -32.91 7.08 10.50
C ILE A 579 -33.66 7.14 11.85
N SER A 580 -34.87 7.70 11.89
CA SER A 580 -35.65 7.77 13.13
C SER A 580 -36.47 6.52 13.45
N LYS A 581 -36.56 5.54 12.54
CA LYS A 581 -37.39 4.32 12.65
C LYS A 581 -36.62 2.99 12.64
N GLU A 582 -35.49 2.90 11.94
CA GLU A 582 -34.67 1.69 11.85
C GLU A 582 -33.56 1.69 12.92
N GLY A 583 -33.29 0.52 13.51
CA GLY A 583 -32.30 0.33 14.57
C GLY A 583 -30.84 0.48 14.13
N MET A 584 -29.89 0.20 15.04
CA MET A 584 -28.46 0.40 14.81
C MET A 584 -27.92 -0.39 13.60
N PRO A 585 -26.98 0.19 12.81
CA PRO A 585 -26.29 -0.53 11.74
C PRO A 585 -25.55 -1.77 12.22
N ASP A 586 -25.81 -2.93 11.61
CA ASP A 586 -24.94 -4.10 11.76
C ASP A 586 -23.80 -4.07 10.73
N ILE A 587 -22.73 -3.38 11.11
CA ILE A 587 -21.50 -3.30 10.31
C ILE A 587 -20.65 -4.53 10.60
N GLY A 588 -20.34 -5.32 9.57
CA GLY A 588 -19.49 -6.50 9.69
C GLY A 588 -17.99 -6.17 9.84
N THR A 589 -17.21 -7.17 10.26
CA THR A 589 -15.74 -7.09 10.36
C THR A 589 -15.08 -8.03 9.34
N LYS A 590 -14.17 -7.51 8.51
CA LYS A 590 -13.42 -8.31 7.53
C LYS A 590 -11.92 -8.23 7.83
N LEU A 591 -11.27 -9.37 8.05
CA LEU A 591 -9.82 -9.49 8.16
C LEU A 591 -9.21 -9.66 6.78
N MET A 592 -8.45 -8.70 6.29
CA MET A 592 -7.68 -8.79 5.05
C MET A 592 -6.22 -9.13 5.35
N ILE A 593 -5.77 -10.27 4.85
CA ILE A 593 -4.40 -10.77 5.03
C ILE A 593 -3.63 -10.61 3.72
N VAL A 594 -2.55 -9.83 3.73
CA VAL A 594 -1.65 -9.65 2.58
C VAL A 594 -0.25 -10.19 2.91
N GLU A 595 0.65 -10.32 1.94
CA GLU A 595 2.00 -10.83 2.20
C GLU A 595 2.99 -9.75 2.68
N SER A 596 2.87 -8.50 2.21
CA SER A 596 3.79 -7.40 2.54
C SER A 596 3.21 -6.34 3.51
N PRO A 597 4.00 -5.83 4.48
CA PRO A 597 3.59 -4.71 5.34
C PRO A 597 3.29 -3.42 4.58
N THR A 598 3.98 -3.17 3.47
CA THR A 598 3.76 -1.98 2.63
C THR A 598 2.36 -2.03 2.04
N LYS A 599 1.94 -3.18 1.50
CA LYS A 599 0.57 -3.36 0.97
C LYS A 599 -0.47 -3.12 2.04
N ALA A 600 -0.29 -3.72 3.22
CA ALA A 600 -1.25 -3.56 4.32
C ALA A 600 -1.45 -2.08 4.68
N LYS A 601 -0.35 -1.32 4.74
CA LYS A 601 -0.37 0.11 5.00
C LYS A 601 -1.03 0.92 3.87
N THR A 602 -0.68 0.63 2.62
CA THR A 602 -1.23 1.32 1.44
C THR A 602 -2.74 1.13 1.35
N ILE A 603 -3.20 -0.13 1.41
CA ILE A 603 -4.62 -0.50 1.33
C ILE A 603 -5.43 0.18 2.43
N SER A 604 -4.92 0.13 3.67
CA SER A 604 -5.61 0.73 4.81
C SER A 604 -5.75 2.25 4.70
N GLY A 605 -4.84 2.90 3.96
CA GLY A 605 -4.83 4.33 3.70
C GLY A 605 -5.83 4.81 2.66
N PHE A 606 -6.44 3.93 1.85
CA PHE A 606 -7.38 4.32 0.79
C PHE A 606 -8.72 4.88 1.30
N PHE A 607 -9.14 4.46 2.48
CA PHE A 607 -10.48 4.80 3.00
C PHE A 607 -10.45 5.90 4.07
N SER A 608 -9.48 5.81 4.97
CA SER A 608 -9.29 6.76 6.05
C SER A 608 -7.85 6.66 6.56
N LYS A 609 -7.44 7.59 7.42
CA LYS A 609 -6.19 7.41 8.16
C LYS A 609 -6.40 6.25 9.14
N PRO A 610 -5.76 5.09 8.93
CA PRO A 610 -6.10 3.91 9.70
C PRO A 610 -5.67 4.07 11.16
N ALA A 611 -6.35 3.38 12.06
CA ALA A 611 -5.74 3.07 13.35
C ALA A 611 -4.74 1.94 13.15
N TYR A 612 -3.82 1.83 14.09
CA TYR A 612 -2.82 0.78 14.10
C TYR A 612 -2.83 0.14 15.48
N ARG A 613 -2.73 -1.18 15.55
CA ARG A 613 -2.62 -1.96 16.78
C ARG A 613 -1.43 -2.91 16.63
N ASP A 614 -0.62 -3.01 17.68
CA ASP A 614 0.46 -3.99 17.78
C ASP A 614 -0.08 -5.23 18.50
N LEU A 615 -0.15 -6.35 17.79
CA LEU A 615 -0.61 -7.63 18.29
C LEU A 615 0.55 -8.64 18.25
N GLY A 616 1.31 -8.73 19.35
CA GLY A 616 2.42 -9.67 19.48
C GLY A 616 3.55 -9.42 18.48
N GLY A 617 3.88 -8.15 18.20
CA GLY A 617 4.87 -7.75 17.20
C GLY A 617 4.31 -7.62 15.78
N LEU A 618 3.04 -7.99 15.57
CA LEU A 618 2.36 -7.86 14.29
C LEU A 618 1.60 -6.53 14.23
N MET A 619 1.94 -5.69 13.26
CA MET A 619 1.23 -4.42 13.02
C MET A 619 -0.07 -4.67 12.27
N VAL A 620 -1.19 -4.39 12.94
CA VAL A 620 -2.56 -4.51 12.42
C VAL A 620 -3.09 -3.12 12.10
N TYR A 621 -3.66 -2.94 10.91
CA TYR A 621 -4.19 -1.68 10.42
C TYR A 621 -5.71 -1.77 10.35
N GLU A 622 -6.42 -0.80 10.90
CA GLU A 622 -7.88 -0.83 10.97
C GLU A 622 -8.45 0.41 10.28
N THR A 623 -9.33 0.20 9.30
CA THR A 623 -9.93 1.27 8.51
C THR A 623 -11.39 0.98 8.21
N PHE A 624 -12.20 2.01 8.08
CA PHE A 624 -13.62 1.87 7.80
C PHE A 624 -13.89 2.08 6.32
N THR A 625 -14.51 1.10 5.64
CA THR A 625 -14.71 1.16 4.18
C THR A 625 -16.06 1.75 3.76
N GLY A 626 -17.02 1.84 4.68
CA GLY A 626 -18.42 2.20 4.39
C GLY A 626 -19.37 1.16 4.98
N ASN A 627 -19.18 -0.10 4.57
CA ASN A 627 -20.05 -1.21 4.93
C ASN A 627 -19.42 -2.12 6.00
N TYR A 628 -18.09 -2.10 6.15
CA TYR A 628 -17.35 -2.99 7.03
C TYR A 628 -16.21 -2.26 7.74
N LEU A 629 -15.81 -2.77 8.91
CA LEU A 629 -14.48 -2.50 9.47
C LEU A 629 -13.48 -3.46 8.83
N LEU A 630 -12.56 -2.91 8.04
CA LEU A 630 -11.48 -3.65 7.40
C LEU A 630 -10.26 -3.67 8.31
N ILE A 631 -9.87 -4.88 8.72
CA ILE A 631 -8.71 -5.16 9.57
C ILE A 631 -7.64 -5.73 8.64
N THR A 632 -6.64 -4.95 8.28
CA THR A 632 -5.59 -5.35 7.32
C THR A 632 -4.31 -5.72 8.05
N VAL A 633 -3.71 -6.85 7.69
CA VAL A 633 -2.49 -7.37 8.33
C VAL A 633 -1.59 -8.05 7.29
N ALA A 634 -0.28 -8.06 7.54
CA ALA A 634 0.69 -8.69 6.65
C ALA A 634 1.31 -9.96 7.26
N THR A 635 1.45 -11.03 6.48
CA THR A 635 2.19 -12.24 6.90
C THR A 635 3.72 -12.02 6.93
N GLN A 636 4.19 -10.96 6.28
CA GLN A 636 5.60 -10.64 6.05
C GLN A 636 6.32 -11.74 5.25
N GLY A 637 5.72 -12.15 4.13
CA GLY A 637 6.17 -13.25 3.27
C GLY A 637 5.60 -14.61 3.65
N HIS A 638 6.30 -15.69 3.30
CA HIS A 638 5.91 -17.06 3.63
C HIS A 638 5.86 -17.30 5.14
N LEU A 639 4.93 -18.15 5.58
CA LEU A 639 4.83 -18.62 6.96
C LEU A 639 5.54 -19.96 7.15
N MET A 640 5.45 -20.82 6.14
CA MET A 640 5.87 -22.22 6.19
C MET A 640 6.83 -22.53 5.03
N GLU A 641 7.75 -23.47 5.24
CA GLU A 641 8.69 -23.95 4.23
C GLU A 641 9.03 -25.42 4.47
N LEU A 642 9.40 -26.14 3.40
CA LEU A 642 9.79 -27.55 3.46
C LEU A 642 10.94 -27.75 4.46
N THR A 643 10.73 -28.65 5.42
CA THR A 643 11.74 -29.06 6.39
C THR A 643 12.98 -29.61 5.71
N THR A 644 14.11 -29.44 6.38
CA THR A 644 15.42 -29.99 6.07
C THR A 644 15.77 -31.20 6.94
N LYS A 645 14.89 -31.58 7.88
CA LYS A 645 15.01 -32.84 8.62
C LYS A 645 15.06 -34.02 7.65
N PRO A 646 15.74 -35.12 8.04
CA PRO A 646 15.84 -36.33 7.22
C PRO A 646 14.51 -37.13 7.21
N LEU A 647 13.41 -36.47 6.85
CA LEU A 647 12.09 -37.06 6.66
C LEU A 647 11.91 -37.35 5.17
N GLY A 648 11.78 -38.63 4.82
CA GLY A 648 11.70 -39.07 3.44
C GLY A 648 12.87 -38.57 2.58
N LEU A 649 12.59 -38.18 1.34
CA LEU A 649 13.57 -37.61 0.43
C LEU A 649 13.58 -36.09 0.56
N HIS A 650 14.60 -35.55 1.24
CA HIS A 650 14.82 -34.10 1.44
C HIS A 650 13.60 -33.31 1.98
N GLY A 651 12.82 -33.92 2.89
CA GLY A 651 11.65 -33.31 3.52
C GLY A 651 10.30 -33.72 2.89
N VAL A 652 10.31 -34.67 1.95
CA VAL A 652 9.10 -35.22 1.32
C VAL A 652 8.99 -36.71 1.62
N GLY A 653 8.00 -37.06 2.44
CA GLY A 653 7.62 -38.45 2.71
C GLY A 653 7.06 -39.13 1.46
N ILE A 654 7.31 -40.42 1.33
CA ILE A 654 6.83 -41.26 0.23
C ILE A 654 6.14 -42.45 0.89
N GLU A 655 4.82 -42.53 0.73
CA GLU A 655 4.01 -43.62 1.27
C GLU A 655 3.37 -44.40 0.13
N TRP A 656 3.25 -45.72 0.31
CA TRP A 656 2.49 -46.57 -0.59
C TRP A 656 1.14 -46.88 0.06
N LYS A 657 0.05 -46.47 -0.57
CA LYS A 657 -1.31 -46.67 -0.05
C LYS A 657 -2.29 -46.91 -1.19
N ASP A 658 -3.15 -47.90 -1.06
CA ASP A 658 -4.21 -48.23 -2.02
C ASP A 658 -3.68 -48.43 -3.46
N GLY A 659 -2.49 -49.05 -3.60
CA GLY A 659 -1.85 -49.28 -4.90
C GLY A 659 -1.23 -48.04 -5.57
N LYS A 660 -1.22 -46.89 -4.89
CA LYS A 660 -0.67 -45.62 -5.41
C LYS A 660 0.43 -45.07 -4.49
N ILE A 661 1.40 -44.39 -5.10
CA ILE A 661 2.42 -43.64 -4.35
C ILE A 661 1.84 -42.29 -3.97
N ARG A 662 1.93 -41.96 -2.68
CA ARG A 662 1.52 -40.68 -2.12
C ARG A 662 2.75 -39.91 -1.66
N PHE A 663 2.84 -38.66 -2.10
CA PHE A 663 3.88 -37.73 -1.65
C PHE A 663 3.34 -36.89 -0.49
N LEU A 664 4.08 -36.86 0.62
CA LEU A 664 3.74 -36.09 1.83
C LEU A 664 4.84 -35.07 2.14
N PRO A 665 4.77 -33.87 1.56
CA PRO A 665 5.68 -32.79 1.92
C PRO A 665 5.51 -32.38 3.39
N TYR A 666 6.62 -32.18 4.10
CA TYR A 666 6.63 -31.71 5.49
C TYR A 666 7.05 -30.24 5.54
N TYR A 667 6.16 -29.37 6.00
CA TYR A 667 6.38 -27.93 6.12
C TYR A 667 6.51 -27.51 7.59
N GLY A 668 7.55 -26.75 7.93
CA GLY A 668 7.74 -26.16 9.25
C GLY A 668 7.75 -24.64 9.21
N THR A 669 7.62 -23.99 10.37
CA THR A 669 7.63 -22.52 10.45
C THR A 669 8.99 -21.94 10.09
N ILE A 670 8.98 -20.89 9.27
CA ILE A 670 10.18 -20.14 8.92
C ILE A 670 10.67 -19.35 10.14
N LYS A 671 11.99 -19.41 10.35
CA LYS A 671 12.72 -18.68 11.38
C LYS A 671 13.78 -17.80 10.72
N LYS A 672 14.13 -16.69 11.36
CA LYS A 672 15.18 -15.78 10.92
C LYS A 672 16.09 -15.46 12.10
N CYS A 673 17.40 -15.45 11.88
CA CYS A 673 18.36 -14.99 12.87
C CYS A 673 18.77 -13.53 12.65
N LYS A 674 19.48 -12.95 13.63
CA LYS A 674 20.00 -11.57 13.61
C LYS A 674 20.82 -11.21 12.36
N ASN A 675 21.50 -12.19 11.76
CA ASN A 675 22.30 -12.01 10.54
C ASN A 675 21.47 -12.11 9.24
N GLY A 676 20.14 -12.20 9.34
CA GLY A 676 19.24 -12.24 8.20
C GLY A 676 19.01 -13.61 7.57
N HIS A 677 19.71 -14.67 8.02
CA HIS A 677 19.53 -16.01 7.46
C HIS A 677 18.19 -16.62 7.86
N GLN A 678 17.44 -17.09 6.86
CA GLN A 678 16.18 -17.80 7.06
C GLN A 678 16.38 -19.32 7.03
N PHE A 679 15.71 -20.03 7.94
CA PHE A 679 15.77 -21.48 8.07
C PHE A 679 14.48 -22.03 8.70
N VAL A 680 14.24 -23.34 8.56
CA VAL A 680 13.06 -24.00 9.15
C VAL A 680 13.44 -24.73 10.43
N ASP A 681 14.51 -25.54 10.35
CA ASP A 681 14.95 -26.41 11.43
C ASP A 681 16.16 -25.79 12.15
N PRO A 682 16.01 -25.37 13.41
CA PRO A 682 17.14 -24.94 14.22
C PRO A 682 18.04 -26.13 14.57
N LYS A 683 19.32 -25.85 14.83
CA LYS A 683 20.26 -26.81 15.41
C LYS A 683 20.51 -26.42 16.86
N ASP A 684 20.14 -27.28 17.80
CA ASP A 684 20.25 -27.03 19.25
C ASP A 684 19.56 -25.73 19.70
N GLY A 685 18.43 -25.37 19.06
CA GLY A 685 17.71 -24.12 19.31
C GLY A 685 18.31 -22.88 18.64
N LEU A 686 19.43 -23.01 17.94
CA LEU A 686 20.18 -21.91 17.32
C LEU A 686 20.13 -21.97 15.79
N CYS A 687 20.56 -20.87 15.16
CA CYS A 687 20.70 -20.78 13.72
C CYS A 687 21.72 -21.81 13.20
N PRO A 688 21.34 -22.68 12.23
CA PRO A 688 22.22 -23.75 11.75
C PRO A 688 23.45 -23.24 10.98
N ARG A 689 23.41 -21.99 10.50
CA ARG A 689 24.47 -21.38 9.69
C ARG A 689 25.47 -20.57 10.52
N CYS A 690 24.98 -19.73 11.44
CA CYS A 690 25.83 -18.80 12.20
C CYS A 690 25.84 -19.03 13.71
N GLY A 691 25.07 -19.98 14.24
CA GLY A 691 25.07 -20.31 15.67
C GLY A 691 24.48 -19.24 16.59
N THR A 692 23.80 -18.23 16.04
CA THR A 692 23.14 -17.17 16.82
C THR A 692 21.70 -17.56 17.18
N GLU A 693 21.13 -16.86 18.16
CA GLU A 693 19.73 -17.00 18.55
C GLU A 693 18.74 -16.69 17.42
N ILE A 694 17.53 -17.27 17.54
CA ILE A 694 16.40 -16.99 16.68
C ILE A 694 15.84 -15.62 17.05
N GLU A 695 15.74 -14.73 16.07
CA GLU A 695 15.20 -13.39 16.25
C GLU A 695 13.71 -13.36 15.89
N ILE A 696 13.33 -14.01 14.79
CA ILE A 696 11.94 -14.07 14.32
C ILE A 696 11.54 -15.52 14.13
N ASP A 697 10.42 -15.92 14.73
CA ASP A 697 9.71 -17.17 14.42
C ASP A 697 8.32 -16.83 13.88
N LYS A 698 7.99 -17.31 12.67
CA LYS A 698 6.67 -17.12 12.06
C LYS A 698 5.54 -17.76 12.86
N MET A 699 5.83 -18.65 13.81
CA MET A 699 4.83 -19.14 14.76
C MET A 699 4.14 -18.01 15.54
N ASN A 700 4.86 -16.95 15.89
CA ASN A 700 4.26 -15.78 16.57
C ASN A 700 3.27 -15.05 15.65
N VAL A 701 3.61 -14.91 14.36
CA VAL A 701 2.72 -14.34 13.33
C VAL A 701 1.47 -15.21 13.19
N ILE A 702 1.61 -16.53 13.10
CA ILE A 702 0.49 -17.47 13.00
C ILE A 702 -0.47 -17.32 14.19
N LYS A 703 0.04 -17.29 15.42
CA LYS A 703 -0.79 -17.10 16.63
C LYS A 703 -1.54 -15.77 16.61
N SER A 704 -0.89 -14.69 16.16
CA SER A 704 -1.56 -13.40 15.99
C SER A 704 -2.63 -13.42 14.91
N LEU A 705 -2.42 -14.13 13.79
CA LEU A 705 -3.43 -14.30 12.74
C LEU A 705 -4.62 -15.15 13.23
N GLN A 706 -4.40 -16.22 13.98
CA GLN A 706 -5.46 -17.04 14.60
C GLN A 706 -6.34 -16.21 15.54
N ARG A 707 -5.69 -15.36 16.33
CA ARG A 707 -6.35 -14.37 17.18
C ARG A 707 -7.16 -13.34 16.38
N LEU A 708 -6.67 -12.87 15.23
CA LEU A 708 -7.40 -11.95 14.36
C LEU A 708 -8.58 -12.64 13.66
N ALA A 709 -8.45 -13.92 13.31
CA ALA A 709 -9.50 -14.71 12.69
C ALA A 709 -10.71 -14.88 13.64
N LEU A 710 -10.46 -15.03 14.94
CA LEU A 710 -11.52 -15.11 15.96
C LEU A 710 -12.29 -13.80 16.16
N GLU A 711 -11.66 -12.64 15.99
CA GLU A 711 -12.32 -11.33 16.17
C GLU A 711 -13.05 -10.82 14.92
N SER A 712 -12.98 -11.58 13.81
CA SER A 712 -13.44 -11.16 12.50
C SER A 712 -14.56 -12.06 11.99
N GLN A 713 -15.60 -11.48 11.38
CA GLN A 713 -16.71 -12.23 10.80
C GLN A 713 -16.31 -13.01 9.55
N GLN A 714 -15.41 -12.44 8.75
CA GLN A 714 -14.87 -13.05 7.54
C GLN A 714 -13.37 -12.79 7.43
N VAL A 715 -12.62 -13.78 6.94
CA VAL A 715 -11.21 -13.66 6.57
C VAL A 715 -11.08 -13.65 5.05
N LEU A 716 -10.41 -12.64 4.52
CA LEU A 716 -10.08 -12.47 3.11
C LEU A 716 -8.56 -12.54 2.94
N ILE A 717 -8.07 -13.57 2.27
CA ILE A 717 -6.65 -13.70 1.96
C ILE A 717 -6.40 -13.03 0.62
N CYS A 718 -5.57 -11.99 0.61
CA CYS A 718 -5.32 -11.09 -0.51
C CYS A 718 -3.82 -11.04 -0.85
N THR A 719 -3.20 -12.21 -0.97
CA THR A 719 -1.82 -12.38 -1.42
C THR A 719 -1.69 -12.11 -2.92
N ASP A 720 -0.46 -12.00 -3.41
CA ASP A 720 -0.17 -11.81 -4.83
C ASP A 720 -0.92 -12.80 -5.75
N PRO A 721 -1.36 -12.37 -6.94
CA PRO A 721 -2.14 -13.19 -7.87
C PRO A 721 -1.28 -14.20 -8.65
N ASP A 722 -0.33 -14.87 -8.00
CA ASP A 722 0.54 -15.88 -8.61
C ASP A 722 0.52 -17.22 -7.85
N THR A 723 1.13 -18.26 -8.41
CA THR A 723 1.23 -19.58 -7.77
C THR A 723 1.87 -19.54 -6.37
N GLU A 724 2.79 -18.61 -6.13
CA GLU A 724 3.46 -18.41 -4.84
C GLU A 724 2.49 -17.80 -3.81
N GLY A 725 1.77 -16.74 -4.19
CA GLY A 725 0.74 -16.11 -3.39
C GLY A 725 -0.42 -17.06 -3.09
N GLU A 726 -0.81 -17.92 -4.03
CA GLU A 726 -1.84 -18.94 -3.79
C GLU A 726 -1.39 -20.01 -2.79
N LYS A 727 -0.10 -20.40 -2.80
CA LYS A 727 0.46 -21.28 -1.76
C LYS A 727 0.45 -20.61 -0.38
N ILE A 728 0.84 -19.34 -0.28
CA ILE A 728 0.74 -18.59 0.98
C ILE A 728 -0.71 -18.56 1.44
N ALA A 729 -1.66 -18.36 0.52
CA ALA A 729 -3.07 -18.37 0.84
C ALA A 729 -3.53 -19.73 1.39
N MET A 730 -3.07 -20.84 0.81
CA MET A 730 -3.38 -22.18 1.30
C MET A 730 -2.81 -22.45 2.70
N ASP A 731 -1.61 -21.98 3.02
CA ASP A 731 -1.04 -22.08 4.37
C ASP A 731 -1.86 -21.32 5.39
N VAL A 732 -2.15 -20.05 5.08
CA VAL A 732 -2.95 -19.18 5.94
C VAL A 732 -4.34 -19.79 6.14
N PHE A 733 -5.00 -20.23 5.07
CA PHE A 733 -6.30 -20.89 5.15
C PHE A 733 -6.26 -22.10 6.08
N SER A 734 -5.29 -23.00 5.88
CA SER A 734 -5.16 -24.22 6.70
C SER A 734 -4.94 -23.91 8.17
N LEU A 735 -4.08 -22.94 8.47
CA LEU A 735 -3.70 -22.57 9.85
C LEU A 735 -4.81 -21.80 10.59
N LEU A 736 -5.72 -21.14 9.86
CA LEU A 736 -6.81 -20.35 10.42
C LEU A 736 -8.16 -21.07 10.44
N ARG A 737 -8.33 -22.13 9.64
CA ARG A 737 -9.60 -22.85 9.49
C ARG A 737 -10.21 -23.41 10.79
N PRO A 738 -9.43 -23.88 11.79
CA PRO A 738 -9.98 -24.26 13.10
C PRO A 738 -10.53 -23.10 13.93
N PHE A 739 -10.19 -21.86 13.57
CA PHE A 739 -10.56 -20.65 14.31
C PHE A 739 -11.65 -19.84 13.60
N ASN A 740 -11.75 -19.94 12.28
CA ASN A 740 -12.78 -19.30 11.48
C ASN A 740 -13.11 -20.14 10.24
N SER A 741 -14.40 -20.43 10.01
CA SER A 741 -14.86 -21.20 8.86
C SER A 741 -15.11 -20.37 7.60
N ASN A 742 -15.30 -19.05 7.74
CA ASN A 742 -15.58 -18.12 6.66
C ASN A 742 -14.29 -17.46 6.16
N ILE A 743 -13.48 -18.24 5.44
CA ILE A 743 -12.22 -17.81 4.84
C ILE A 743 -12.35 -17.87 3.32
N LYS A 744 -12.05 -16.77 2.63
CA LYS A 744 -12.07 -16.67 1.16
C LYS A 744 -10.79 -16.01 0.64
N ARG A 745 -10.58 -16.09 -0.67
CA ARG A 745 -9.47 -15.50 -1.43
C ARG A 745 -9.98 -14.26 -2.19
N GLY A 746 -9.40 -13.09 -1.91
CA GLY A 746 -9.63 -11.87 -2.69
C GLY A 746 -8.44 -11.62 -3.60
N GLU A 747 -8.67 -11.29 -4.87
CA GLU A 747 -7.61 -11.12 -5.88
C GLU A 747 -7.70 -9.74 -6.52
N PHE A 748 -6.55 -9.07 -6.67
CA PHE A 748 -6.43 -7.82 -7.41
C PHE A 748 -5.07 -7.75 -8.10
N HIS A 749 -5.03 -7.17 -9.31
CA HIS A 749 -3.82 -7.02 -10.12
C HIS A 749 -3.18 -5.62 -10.01
N GLU A 750 -3.83 -4.71 -9.28
CA GLU A 750 -3.33 -3.39 -8.90
C GLU A 750 -3.81 -3.04 -7.49
N ILE A 751 -3.01 -2.26 -6.76
CA ILE A 751 -3.36 -1.81 -5.41
C ILE A 751 -4.00 -0.43 -5.55
N THR A 752 -5.30 -0.43 -5.86
CA THR A 752 -6.16 0.76 -5.96
C THR A 752 -7.41 0.57 -5.08
N LYS A 753 -8.07 1.65 -4.68
CA LYS A 753 -9.28 1.56 -3.84
C LYS A 753 -10.36 0.72 -4.53
N ARG A 754 -10.54 0.94 -5.84
CA ARG A 754 -11.48 0.20 -6.68
C ARG A 754 -11.18 -1.30 -6.68
N ALA A 755 -9.96 -1.70 -7.03
CA ALA A 755 -9.60 -3.12 -7.11
C ALA A 755 -9.70 -3.83 -5.74
N VAL A 756 -9.34 -3.14 -4.65
CA VAL A 756 -9.52 -3.66 -3.29
C VAL A 756 -11.00 -3.87 -2.95
N MET A 757 -11.88 -2.93 -3.33
CA MET A 757 -13.32 -3.07 -3.11
C MET A 757 -13.91 -4.22 -3.94
N GLU A 758 -13.52 -4.35 -5.21
CA GLU A 758 -13.92 -5.47 -6.08
C GLU A 758 -13.50 -6.83 -5.45
N ALA A 759 -12.28 -6.92 -4.89
CA ALA A 759 -11.79 -8.11 -4.19
C ALA A 759 -12.54 -8.41 -2.88
N ILE A 760 -13.03 -7.38 -2.18
CA ILE A 760 -13.83 -7.51 -0.96
C ILE A 760 -15.25 -8.00 -1.26
N ASP A 761 -15.81 -7.55 -2.38
CA ASP A 761 -17.22 -7.77 -2.76
C ASP A 761 -17.41 -9.04 -3.61
N SER A 762 -16.37 -9.46 -4.35
CA SER A 762 -16.39 -10.66 -5.21
C SER A 762 -15.24 -11.65 -4.90
N PRO A 763 -15.16 -12.19 -3.66
CA PRO A 763 -14.10 -13.13 -3.32
C PRO A 763 -14.37 -14.54 -3.88
N ARG A 764 -13.30 -15.30 -4.13
CA ARG A 764 -13.33 -16.70 -4.61
C ARG A 764 -12.82 -17.68 -3.56
N ASP A 765 -12.91 -18.98 -3.85
CA ASP A 765 -12.20 -20.01 -3.12
C ASP A 765 -10.73 -20.12 -3.59
N ILE A 766 -9.89 -20.77 -2.80
CA ILE A 766 -8.49 -21.03 -3.15
C ILE A 766 -8.43 -21.99 -4.34
N ASP A 767 -7.61 -21.64 -5.33
CA ASP A 767 -7.37 -22.48 -6.49
C ASP A 767 -6.31 -23.54 -6.17
N LEU A 768 -6.76 -24.78 -6.02
CA LEU A 768 -5.89 -25.90 -5.68
C LEU A 768 -4.90 -26.26 -6.81
N ASN A 769 -5.18 -25.92 -8.07
CA ASN A 769 -4.28 -26.24 -9.18
C ASN A 769 -3.03 -25.35 -9.13
N LEU A 770 -3.20 -24.05 -8.83
CA LEU A 770 -2.08 -23.14 -8.58
C LEU A 770 -1.21 -23.60 -7.41
N VAL A 771 -1.84 -24.07 -6.32
CA VAL A 771 -1.12 -24.62 -5.15
C VAL A 771 -0.35 -25.89 -5.54
N LYS A 772 -0.98 -26.83 -6.26
CA LYS A 772 -0.35 -28.07 -6.74
C LYS A 772 0.86 -27.76 -7.62
N ALA A 773 0.73 -26.81 -8.55
CA ALA A 773 1.84 -26.37 -9.41
C ALA A 773 3.01 -25.80 -8.57
N GLN A 774 2.71 -24.99 -7.55
CA GLN A 774 3.72 -24.47 -6.64
C GLN A 774 4.42 -25.60 -5.85
N VAL A 775 3.67 -26.58 -5.36
CA VAL A 775 4.23 -27.74 -4.62
C VAL A 775 5.16 -28.55 -5.52
N VAL A 776 4.74 -28.87 -6.75
CA VAL A 776 5.57 -29.60 -7.73
C VAL A 776 6.88 -28.85 -7.98
N ARG A 777 6.78 -27.55 -8.24
CA ARG A 777 7.94 -26.68 -8.44
C ARG A 777 8.88 -26.70 -7.24
N ARG A 778 8.34 -26.53 -6.03
CA ARG A 778 9.14 -26.46 -4.80
C ARG A 778 9.82 -27.79 -4.48
N VAL A 779 9.12 -28.91 -4.68
CA VAL A 779 9.66 -30.26 -4.47
C VAL A 779 10.74 -30.58 -5.50
N GLU A 780 10.55 -30.21 -6.77
CA GLU A 780 11.57 -30.37 -7.80
C GLU A 780 12.86 -29.60 -7.44
N ASP A 781 12.73 -28.29 -7.21
CA ASP A 781 13.86 -27.43 -6.84
C ASP A 781 14.60 -28.00 -5.63
N ARG A 782 13.85 -28.56 -4.66
CA ARG A 782 14.42 -29.21 -3.49
C ARG A 782 15.18 -30.48 -3.85
N TRP A 783 14.56 -31.43 -4.53
CA TRP A 783 15.17 -32.73 -4.82
C TRP A 783 16.37 -32.59 -5.76
N LEU A 784 16.16 -31.95 -6.91
CA LEU A 784 17.20 -31.83 -7.93
C LEU A 784 18.30 -30.87 -7.45
N GLY A 785 17.91 -29.72 -6.90
CA GLY A 785 18.86 -28.71 -6.42
C GLY A 785 19.76 -29.23 -5.30
N PHE A 786 19.20 -29.90 -4.28
CA PHE A 786 20.02 -30.48 -3.20
C PHE A 786 20.90 -31.62 -3.70
N THR A 787 20.38 -32.49 -4.57
CA THR A 787 21.14 -33.62 -5.11
C THR A 787 22.33 -33.13 -5.93
N LEU A 788 22.12 -32.24 -6.91
CA LEU A 788 23.19 -31.71 -7.75
C LEU A 788 24.17 -30.85 -6.95
N SER A 789 23.67 -30.01 -6.03
CA SER A 789 24.53 -29.20 -5.15
C SER A 789 25.41 -30.08 -4.25
N GLY A 790 24.86 -31.16 -3.69
CA GLY A 790 25.62 -32.14 -2.92
C GLY A 790 26.70 -32.83 -3.76
N ILE A 791 26.39 -33.20 -5.00
CA ILE A 791 27.34 -33.80 -5.94
C ILE A 791 28.49 -32.84 -6.25
N ILE A 792 28.22 -31.57 -6.59
CA ILE A 792 29.31 -30.64 -6.93
C ILE A 792 30.14 -30.25 -5.70
N GLN A 793 29.52 -30.14 -4.52
CA GLN A 793 30.25 -29.84 -3.28
C GLN A 793 31.13 -31.00 -2.83
N ARG A 794 30.73 -32.25 -3.06
CA ARG A 794 31.50 -33.44 -2.69
C ARG A 794 32.51 -33.84 -3.74
N ASP A 795 32.05 -33.99 -4.99
CA ASP A 795 32.81 -34.64 -6.06
C ASP A 795 33.59 -33.63 -6.89
N PHE A 796 32.93 -32.57 -7.37
CA PHE A 796 33.59 -31.54 -8.19
C PHE A 796 34.60 -30.74 -7.37
N TRP A 797 34.20 -30.23 -6.20
CA TRP A 797 35.07 -29.38 -5.37
C TRP A 797 36.39 -30.09 -5.04
N ARG A 798 36.33 -31.37 -4.65
CA ARG A 798 37.50 -32.21 -4.36
C ARG A 798 38.46 -32.33 -5.55
N ILE A 799 37.94 -32.37 -6.78
CA ILE A 799 38.75 -32.42 -8.00
C ILE A 799 39.34 -31.04 -8.31
N TYR A 800 38.50 -30.01 -8.25
CA TYR A 800 38.86 -28.64 -8.60
C TYR A 800 39.91 -28.04 -7.64
N CYS A 801 39.72 -28.19 -6.32
CA CYS A 801 40.66 -27.67 -5.33
C CYS A 801 42.05 -28.28 -5.50
N LYS A 802 42.15 -29.60 -5.71
CA LYS A 802 43.42 -30.28 -5.99
C LYS A 802 44.08 -29.77 -7.27
N LYS A 803 43.31 -29.65 -8.36
CA LYS A 803 43.79 -29.14 -9.65
C LYS A 803 44.34 -27.71 -9.55
N LYS A 804 43.76 -26.86 -8.69
CA LYS A 804 44.14 -25.46 -8.51
C LYS A 804 45.09 -25.21 -7.32
N GLY A 805 45.54 -26.25 -6.61
CA GLY A 805 46.38 -26.12 -5.42
C GLY A 805 45.70 -25.41 -4.24
N LEU A 806 44.38 -25.50 -4.14
CA LEU A 806 43.56 -24.87 -3.09
C LEU A 806 43.34 -25.80 -1.91
N ASP A 807 43.05 -25.22 -0.74
CA ASP A 807 42.67 -25.96 0.46
C ASP A 807 41.30 -26.65 0.28
N CYS A 808 41.33 -27.97 0.06
CA CYS A 808 40.17 -28.82 -0.12
C CYS A 808 39.33 -29.02 1.16
N SER A 809 39.85 -28.66 2.33
CA SER A 809 39.11 -28.76 3.59
C SER A 809 38.06 -27.65 3.75
N LYS A 810 38.25 -26.52 3.05
CA LYS A 810 37.28 -25.42 3.02
C LYS A 810 36.03 -25.84 2.26
N ARG A 811 34.87 -25.69 2.89
CA ARG A 811 33.58 -25.84 2.22
C ARG A 811 33.27 -24.57 1.44
N ILE A 812 33.31 -24.66 0.11
CA ILE A 812 32.81 -23.59 -0.76
C ILE A 812 31.32 -23.81 -1.01
N PRO A 813 30.48 -22.77 -0.84
CA PRO A 813 29.05 -22.90 -1.02
C PRO A 813 28.73 -22.89 -2.53
N LEU A 814 28.90 -24.04 -3.18
CA LEU A 814 28.52 -24.28 -4.57
C LEU A 814 27.03 -24.65 -4.66
N SER A 815 26.36 -24.26 -5.74
CA SER A 815 25.00 -24.70 -6.03
C SER A 815 24.82 -25.01 -7.50
N ALA A 816 23.98 -26.00 -7.79
CA ALA A 816 23.55 -26.28 -9.15
C ALA A 816 22.03 -26.40 -9.18
N GLY A 817 21.44 -25.81 -10.20
CA GLY A 817 20.02 -25.90 -10.50
C GLY A 817 19.83 -26.07 -12.00
N ARG A 818 18.64 -26.56 -12.35
CA ARG A 818 18.24 -26.86 -13.72
C ARG A 818 18.19 -25.61 -14.60
N VAL A 819 17.79 -24.46 -14.05
CA VAL A 819 17.79 -23.19 -14.78
C VAL A 819 19.16 -22.48 -14.70
N GLN A 820 19.82 -22.54 -13.54
CA GLN A 820 21.12 -21.91 -13.31
C GLN A 820 22.20 -22.43 -14.28
N THR A 821 22.18 -23.73 -14.58
CA THR A 821 23.23 -24.39 -15.36
C THR A 821 23.19 -24.04 -16.87
N PRO A 822 22.03 -24.08 -17.56
CA PRO A 822 21.90 -23.57 -18.93
C PRO A 822 22.31 -22.10 -19.08
N VAL A 823 21.86 -21.24 -18.16
CA VAL A 823 22.17 -19.80 -18.19
C VAL A 823 23.68 -19.56 -18.04
N LEU A 824 24.34 -20.29 -17.14
CA LEU A 824 25.81 -20.27 -17.05
C LEU A 824 26.46 -20.75 -18.36
N GLY A 825 25.88 -21.77 -19.00
CA GLY A 825 26.31 -22.25 -20.31
C GLY A 825 26.21 -21.19 -21.41
N TRP A 826 25.14 -20.39 -21.43
CA TRP A 826 24.97 -19.27 -22.37
C TRP A 826 26.05 -18.21 -22.18
N ILE A 827 26.28 -17.78 -20.93
CA ILE A 827 27.33 -16.81 -20.57
C ILE A 827 28.69 -17.31 -21.08
N ILE A 828 29.01 -18.59 -20.86
CA ILE A 828 30.28 -19.18 -21.29
C ILE A 828 30.40 -19.20 -22.82
N ARG A 829 29.38 -19.69 -23.54
CA ARG A 829 29.41 -19.79 -25.01
C ARG A 829 29.55 -18.42 -25.66
N ASN A 830 28.72 -17.46 -25.25
CA ASN A 830 28.74 -16.09 -25.75
C ASN A 830 30.11 -15.42 -25.48
N TYR A 831 30.69 -15.59 -24.29
CA TYR A 831 32.00 -15.03 -23.98
C TYR A 831 33.13 -15.65 -24.80
N LEU A 832 33.10 -16.97 -25.04
CA LEU A 832 34.09 -17.64 -25.89
C LEU A 832 33.98 -17.18 -27.36
N GLU A 833 32.77 -16.96 -27.86
CA GLU A 833 32.55 -16.39 -29.20
C GLU A 833 33.02 -14.94 -29.30
N TYR A 834 32.74 -14.12 -28.28
CA TYR A 834 33.27 -12.76 -28.16
C TYR A 834 34.81 -12.74 -28.27
N LEU A 835 35.50 -13.65 -27.56
CA LEU A 835 36.96 -13.72 -27.62
C LEU A 835 37.47 -14.15 -29.01
N LYS A 836 36.79 -15.09 -29.68
CA LYS A 836 37.16 -15.55 -31.04
C LYS A 836 36.98 -14.48 -32.11
N LYS A 837 35.91 -13.69 -32.00
CA LYS A 837 35.55 -12.63 -32.96
C LYS A 837 36.17 -11.27 -32.63
N ARG A 838 36.96 -11.17 -31.57
CA ARG A 838 37.64 -9.93 -31.21
C ARG A 838 38.68 -9.59 -32.28
N ARG A 839 38.48 -8.45 -32.94
CA ARG A 839 39.36 -7.87 -33.96
C ARG A 839 39.83 -6.49 -33.54
N ARG A 840 40.90 -6.01 -34.16
CA ARG A 840 41.43 -4.67 -33.95
C ARG A 840 40.66 -3.71 -34.85
N TYR A 841 40.20 -2.59 -34.29
CA TYR A 841 39.54 -1.52 -35.04
C TYR A 841 40.22 -0.19 -34.74
N CYS A 842 40.24 0.68 -35.72
CA CYS A 842 40.50 2.09 -35.51
C CYS A 842 39.17 2.86 -35.56
N ILE A 843 38.92 3.68 -34.53
CA ILE A 843 37.86 4.68 -34.58
C ILE A 843 38.44 5.93 -35.20
N TYR A 844 37.82 6.40 -36.26
CA TYR A 844 38.15 7.64 -36.96
C TYR A 844 37.15 8.73 -36.63
N ARG A 845 37.63 9.96 -36.47
CA ARG A 845 36.79 11.16 -36.49
C ARG A 845 36.78 11.71 -37.92
N ALA A 846 35.60 11.91 -38.49
CA ALA A 846 35.45 12.56 -39.78
C ALA A 846 35.78 14.05 -39.67
N GLU A 847 36.77 14.52 -40.44
CA GLU A 847 37.15 15.93 -40.46
C GLU A 847 36.03 16.78 -41.07
N GLY A 848 35.69 17.91 -40.43
CA GLY A 848 34.61 18.80 -40.86
C GLY A 848 33.20 18.33 -40.46
N MET A 849 33.04 17.15 -39.87
CA MET A 849 31.76 16.63 -39.39
C MET A 849 31.80 16.43 -37.87
N ASN A 850 31.15 17.32 -37.12
CA ASN A 850 31.12 17.23 -35.66
C ASN A 850 30.44 15.92 -35.20
N ASP A 851 31.11 15.22 -34.29
CA ASP A 851 30.68 13.97 -33.65
C ASP A 851 30.32 12.80 -34.57
N LEU A 852 30.81 12.78 -35.83
CA LEU A 852 30.78 11.58 -36.66
C LEU A 852 32.04 10.73 -36.45
N TYR A 853 31.83 9.54 -35.88
CA TYR A 853 32.88 8.55 -35.65
C TYR A 853 32.62 7.30 -36.47
N ILE A 854 33.60 6.90 -37.28
CA ILE A 854 33.52 5.70 -38.12
C ILE A 854 34.47 4.63 -37.58
N SER A 855 33.99 3.40 -37.47
CA SER A 855 34.77 2.26 -36.97
C SER A 855 35.21 1.40 -38.16
N VAL A 856 36.51 1.30 -38.40
CA VAL A 856 37.08 0.52 -39.51
C VAL A 856 38.02 -0.54 -38.97
N GLU A 857 37.96 -1.75 -39.52
CA GLU A 857 38.81 -2.86 -39.10
C GLU A 857 40.28 -2.62 -39.48
N GLY A 858 41.20 -3.05 -38.61
CA GLY A 858 42.64 -2.94 -38.79
C GLY A 858 43.31 -1.87 -37.93
N GLU A 859 44.52 -1.47 -38.35
CA GLU A 859 45.33 -0.48 -37.63
C GLU A 859 44.90 0.95 -37.92
N CYS A 860 45.09 1.83 -36.93
CA CYS A 860 44.92 3.27 -37.10
C CYS A 860 46.00 3.83 -38.03
N ARG A 861 45.58 4.28 -39.20
CA ARG A 861 46.38 5.01 -40.18
C ARG A 861 45.49 6.07 -40.82
N GLU A 862 46.02 7.16 -41.35
CA GLU A 862 45.18 8.14 -42.04
C GLU A 862 44.44 7.48 -43.22
N ARG A 863 43.12 7.66 -43.30
CA ARG A 863 42.26 7.10 -44.36
C ARG A 863 41.35 8.19 -44.92
N TYR A 864 40.67 7.87 -46.01
CA TYR A 864 39.68 8.75 -46.61
C TYR A 864 38.37 7.99 -46.81
N ALA A 865 37.25 8.65 -46.53
CA ALA A 865 35.92 8.15 -46.83
C ALA A 865 35.39 8.85 -48.08
N LEU A 866 35.01 8.08 -49.09
CA LEU A 866 34.28 8.58 -50.25
C LEU A 866 32.78 8.59 -49.92
N ILE A 867 32.10 9.72 -50.07
CA ILE A 867 30.65 9.79 -49.83
C ILE A 867 29.95 9.28 -51.09
N LYS A 868 29.23 8.15 -50.99
CA LYS A 868 28.42 7.59 -52.09
C LYS A 868 27.03 8.22 -52.15
N GLY A 869 26.46 8.55 -50.99
CA GLY A 869 25.13 9.14 -50.91
C GLY A 869 24.78 9.66 -49.53
N MET A 870 23.85 10.62 -49.51
CA MET A 870 23.18 11.11 -48.30
C MET A 870 21.68 11.17 -48.58
N VAL A 871 20.89 10.40 -47.83
CA VAL A 871 19.43 10.37 -47.96
C VAL A 871 18.79 10.91 -46.69
N LYS A 872 17.85 11.84 -46.83
CA LYS A 872 16.93 12.24 -45.77
C LYS A 872 15.64 11.45 -45.97
N GLU A 873 15.23 10.72 -44.94
CA GLU A 873 14.04 9.87 -45.00
C GLU A 873 13.19 10.10 -43.77
N GLU A 874 11.89 10.17 -43.96
CA GLU A 874 10.91 10.15 -42.88
C GLU A 874 10.33 8.74 -42.76
N ARG A 875 10.40 8.15 -41.56
CA ARG A 875 9.90 6.80 -41.28
C ARG A 875 8.97 6.82 -40.08
N ASP A 876 7.96 5.95 -40.11
CA ASP A 876 7.18 5.63 -38.93
C ASP A 876 8.04 4.81 -37.96
N ILE A 877 8.12 5.26 -36.71
CA ILE A 877 8.76 4.53 -35.62
C ILE A 877 7.72 3.55 -35.06
N PRO A 878 7.99 2.23 -35.07
CA PRO A 878 7.05 1.25 -34.56
C PRO A 878 6.64 1.55 -33.12
N ILE A 879 5.33 1.57 -32.86
CA ILE A 879 4.84 1.64 -31.49
C ILE A 879 5.13 0.31 -30.80
N ILE A 880 5.75 0.38 -29.64
CA ILE A 880 6.17 -0.79 -28.88
C ILE A 880 5.14 -1.06 -27.78
N PRO A 881 4.81 -2.34 -27.48
CA PRO A 881 3.88 -2.66 -26.41
C PRO A 881 4.30 -2.10 -25.03
N PRO A 882 3.35 -1.98 -24.10
CA PRO A 882 3.64 -1.71 -22.71
C PRO A 882 4.52 -2.82 -22.10
N TYR A 883 5.15 -2.52 -20.97
CA TYR A 883 6.17 -3.39 -20.41
C TYR A 883 5.63 -4.74 -19.93
N THR A 884 6.33 -5.80 -20.31
CA THR A 884 6.40 -7.07 -19.59
C THR A 884 7.61 -7.04 -18.64
N THR A 885 7.74 -8.01 -17.73
CA THR A 885 8.88 -8.06 -16.80
C THR A 885 10.23 -8.10 -17.52
N ASP A 886 10.35 -8.87 -18.60
CA ASP A 886 11.60 -9.02 -19.36
C ASP A 886 11.99 -7.73 -20.09
N THR A 887 11.05 -7.11 -20.80
CA THR A 887 11.29 -5.85 -21.52
C THR A 887 11.57 -4.69 -20.55
N PHE A 888 10.90 -4.67 -19.40
CA PHE A 888 11.19 -3.71 -18.32
C PHE A 888 12.62 -3.86 -17.79
N LEU A 889 13.05 -5.07 -17.46
CA LEU A 889 14.39 -5.31 -16.91
C LEU A 889 15.49 -5.02 -17.92
N LYS A 890 15.25 -5.34 -19.20
CA LYS A 890 16.14 -4.98 -20.30
C LYS A 890 16.35 -3.47 -20.38
N ASP A 891 15.26 -2.71 -20.40
CA ASP A 891 15.32 -1.25 -20.51
C ASP A 891 15.88 -0.58 -19.25
N ALA A 892 15.54 -1.08 -18.06
CA ALA A 892 16.11 -0.58 -16.80
C ALA A 892 17.64 -0.77 -16.78
N SER A 893 18.15 -1.90 -17.29
CA SER A 893 19.58 -2.13 -17.44
C SER A 893 20.20 -1.21 -18.50
N ALA A 894 19.63 -1.17 -19.71
CA ALA A 894 20.19 -0.45 -20.84
C ALA A 894 20.14 1.08 -20.69
N LEU A 895 19.03 1.62 -20.19
CA LEU A 895 18.78 3.06 -20.13
C LEU A 895 19.19 3.68 -18.78
N LEU A 896 19.02 2.95 -17.67
CA LEU A 896 19.29 3.47 -16.34
C LEU A 896 20.60 2.94 -15.73
N GLY A 897 21.23 1.93 -16.34
CA GLY A 897 22.41 1.25 -15.79
C GLY A 897 22.08 0.46 -14.51
N MET A 898 20.81 0.08 -14.34
CA MET A 898 20.31 -0.52 -13.10
C MET A 898 20.43 -2.05 -13.15
N LYS A 899 20.84 -2.65 -12.03
CA LYS A 899 20.84 -4.11 -11.89
C LYS A 899 19.41 -4.64 -11.82
N SER A 900 19.18 -5.82 -12.37
CA SER A 900 17.86 -6.44 -12.46
C SER A 900 17.24 -6.68 -11.08
N SER A 901 18.04 -7.06 -10.08
CA SER A 901 17.56 -7.22 -8.70
C SER A 901 17.09 -5.90 -8.07
N ILE A 902 17.81 -4.80 -8.31
CA ILE A 902 17.44 -3.45 -7.85
C ILE A 902 16.18 -2.97 -8.58
N ALA A 903 16.12 -3.13 -9.90
CA ALA A 903 14.98 -2.74 -10.72
C ALA A 903 13.70 -3.49 -10.30
N MET A 904 13.79 -4.81 -10.08
CA MET A 904 12.68 -5.60 -9.55
C MET A 904 12.27 -5.16 -8.14
N GLY A 905 13.22 -4.89 -7.25
CA GLY A 905 12.91 -4.39 -5.90
C GLY A 905 12.16 -3.05 -5.93
N ILE A 906 12.59 -2.12 -6.80
CA ILE A 906 11.90 -0.83 -6.97
C ILE A 906 10.51 -1.01 -7.59
N ALA A 907 10.37 -1.88 -8.59
CA ALA A 907 9.07 -2.18 -9.20
C ALA A 907 8.12 -2.83 -8.19
N GLN A 908 8.62 -3.75 -7.35
CA GLN A 908 7.85 -4.32 -6.24
C GLN A 908 7.40 -3.22 -5.27
N GLU A 909 8.27 -2.31 -4.86
CA GLU A 909 7.89 -1.20 -4.00
C GLU A 909 6.85 -0.27 -4.64
N LEU A 910 6.97 0.03 -5.94
CA LEU A 910 6.01 0.86 -6.67
C LEU A 910 4.63 0.18 -6.76
N PHE A 911 4.61 -1.13 -7.00
CA PHE A 911 3.39 -1.93 -6.97
C PHE A 911 2.76 -1.93 -5.59
N GLU A 912 3.51 -2.27 -4.53
CA GLU A 912 3.02 -2.32 -3.15
C GLU A 912 2.52 -0.96 -2.62
N LYS A 913 3.03 0.15 -3.18
CA LYS A 913 2.60 1.53 -2.91
C LYS A 913 1.44 1.98 -3.82
N GLY A 914 0.98 1.14 -4.74
CA GLY A 914 -0.19 1.37 -5.59
C GLY A 914 0.05 2.33 -6.77
N PHE A 915 1.28 2.42 -7.28
CA PHE A 915 1.62 3.28 -8.42
C PHE A 915 1.65 2.57 -9.77
N ILE A 916 1.90 1.27 -9.78
CA ILE A 916 1.92 0.44 -10.99
C ILE A 916 1.11 -0.84 -10.80
N THR A 917 0.73 -1.48 -11.89
CA THR A 917 0.16 -2.85 -11.90
C THR A 917 1.19 -3.89 -11.48
N TYR A 918 0.74 -5.13 -11.27
CA TYR A 918 1.61 -6.23 -10.88
C TYR A 918 2.80 -6.41 -11.83
N HIS A 919 4.01 -6.30 -11.27
CA HIS A 919 5.26 -6.17 -12.01
C HIS A 919 5.87 -7.50 -12.50
N ARG A 920 5.32 -8.65 -12.05
CA ARG A 920 5.74 -10.00 -12.48
C ARG A 920 4.74 -10.56 -13.49
N THR A 921 4.81 -10.05 -14.71
CA THR A 921 3.85 -10.32 -15.78
C THR A 921 4.59 -10.59 -17.08
N ASP A 922 4.11 -11.55 -17.84
CA ASP A 922 4.54 -11.82 -19.21
C ASP A 922 3.50 -11.43 -20.26
N SER A 923 2.40 -10.79 -19.82
CA SER A 923 1.32 -10.32 -20.66
C SER A 923 1.53 -8.86 -21.06
N THR A 924 1.26 -8.55 -22.33
CA THR A 924 1.18 -7.17 -22.84
C THR A 924 -0.22 -6.56 -22.73
N ARG A 925 -1.21 -7.34 -22.24
CA ARG A 925 -2.62 -6.95 -22.19
C ARG A 925 -2.85 -5.71 -21.33
N ILE A 926 -3.71 -4.80 -21.80
CA ILE A 926 -4.19 -3.63 -21.06
C ILE A 926 -5.72 -3.70 -20.90
N SER A 927 -6.22 -3.48 -19.68
CA SER A 927 -7.67 -3.44 -19.42
C SER A 927 -8.30 -2.11 -19.83
N SER A 928 -9.64 -2.08 -19.92
CA SER A 928 -10.39 -0.85 -20.16
C SER A 928 -10.10 0.24 -19.10
N ALA A 929 -9.82 -0.16 -17.85
CA ALA A 929 -9.40 0.77 -16.81
C ALA A 929 -8.03 1.40 -17.14
N GLY A 930 -7.09 0.58 -17.61
CA GLY A 930 -5.80 1.05 -18.13
C GLY A 930 -5.95 2.01 -19.31
N ILE A 931 -6.73 1.66 -20.32
CA ILE A 931 -6.98 2.51 -21.50
C ILE A 931 -7.52 3.89 -21.08
N ASN A 932 -8.48 3.92 -20.15
CA ASN A 932 -9.05 5.17 -19.62
C ASN A 932 -8.01 6.02 -18.85
N ILE A 933 -7.01 5.42 -18.21
CA ILE A 933 -5.89 6.17 -17.58
C ILE A 933 -5.09 6.92 -18.66
N ALA A 934 -4.74 6.25 -19.76
CA ALA A 934 -4.02 6.88 -20.86
C ALA A 934 -4.85 7.99 -21.53
N GLU A 935 -6.14 7.73 -21.79
CA GLU A 935 -7.06 8.71 -22.36
C GLU A 935 -7.15 9.97 -21.49
N LYS A 936 -7.37 9.80 -20.18
CA LYS A 936 -7.46 10.93 -19.24
C LYS A 936 -6.18 11.77 -19.24
N TYR A 937 -5.01 11.13 -19.20
CA TYR A 937 -3.73 11.84 -19.22
C TYR A 937 -3.50 12.59 -20.53
N LEU A 938 -3.72 11.92 -21.68
CA LEU A 938 -3.52 12.53 -22.99
C LEU A 938 -4.49 13.70 -23.23
N ARG A 939 -5.76 13.53 -22.85
CA ARG A 939 -6.76 14.60 -22.90
C ARG A 939 -6.35 15.80 -22.04
N GLU A 940 -5.84 15.55 -20.83
CA GLU A 940 -5.36 16.62 -19.96
C GLU A 940 -4.15 17.34 -20.57
N LYS A 941 -3.20 16.58 -21.12
CA LYS A 941 -1.92 17.12 -21.59
C LYS A 941 -2.05 17.85 -22.93
N LEU A 942 -2.94 17.39 -23.80
CA LEU A 942 -3.01 17.81 -25.19
C LEU A 942 -4.23 18.69 -25.50
N GLY A 943 -5.25 18.71 -24.64
CA GLY A 943 -6.54 19.35 -24.98
C GLY A 943 -7.22 18.62 -26.14
N ASP A 944 -8.07 19.30 -26.90
CA ASP A 944 -8.84 18.72 -28.03
C ASP A 944 -8.02 17.88 -29.05
N PRO A 945 -6.77 18.25 -29.41
CA PRO A 945 -5.91 17.43 -30.27
C PRO A 945 -5.69 15.98 -29.82
N TYR A 946 -5.97 15.64 -28.55
CA TYR A 946 -5.83 14.26 -28.07
C TYR A 946 -6.65 13.24 -28.87
N LYS A 947 -7.77 13.66 -29.48
CA LYS A 947 -8.68 12.76 -30.21
C LYS A 947 -8.02 12.12 -31.44
N ASP A 948 -7.12 12.84 -32.09
CA ASP A 948 -6.40 12.37 -33.27
C ASP A 948 -5.15 11.53 -32.90
N ILE A 949 -4.67 11.71 -31.67
CA ILE A 949 -3.44 11.09 -31.16
C ILE A 949 -3.74 9.82 -30.37
N PHE A 950 -4.82 9.80 -29.59
CA PHE A 950 -5.15 8.68 -28.74
C PHE A 950 -5.64 7.49 -29.57
N SER A 951 -4.92 6.38 -29.49
CA SER A 951 -5.26 5.12 -30.15
C SER A 951 -5.38 4.03 -29.09
N PRO A 952 -6.60 3.69 -28.61
CA PRO A 952 -6.78 2.68 -27.59
C PRO A 952 -6.33 1.31 -28.11
N ARG A 953 -5.36 0.68 -27.43
CA ARG A 953 -4.84 -0.65 -27.78
C ARG A 953 -4.84 -1.56 -26.57
N THR A 954 -5.48 -2.72 -26.71
CA THR A 954 -5.46 -3.79 -25.70
C THR A 954 -4.16 -4.59 -25.70
N TRP A 955 -3.44 -4.62 -26.84
CA TRP A 955 -2.15 -5.32 -27.08
C TRP A 955 -2.14 -6.85 -26.92
N GLY A 956 -3.22 -7.46 -26.44
CA GLY A 956 -3.37 -8.91 -26.30
C GLY A 956 -4.77 -9.30 -25.82
N GLU A 957 -5.11 -10.58 -25.94
CA GLU A 957 -6.39 -11.17 -25.54
C GLU A 957 -6.19 -12.30 -24.52
N GLY A 958 -7.07 -12.41 -23.53
CA GLY A 958 -6.99 -13.44 -22.48
C GLY A 958 -5.84 -13.28 -21.49
N GLY A 959 -5.88 -14.02 -20.38
CA GLY A 959 -4.88 -14.00 -19.31
C GLY A 959 -5.29 -13.18 -18.07
N ALA A 960 -4.90 -13.66 -16.88
CA ALA A 960 -5.21 -13.02 -15.60
C ALA A 960 -4.42 -11.72 -15.37
N HIS A 961 -3.25 -11.57 -15.99
CA HIS A 961 -2.35 -10.43 -15.75
C HIS A 961 -2.42 -9.36 -16.85
N GLU A 962 -2.28 -8.10 -16.43
CA GLU A 962 -2.02 -6.96 -17.30
C GLU A 962 -0.50 -6.72 -17.45
N ALA A 963 -0.13 -5.92 -18.45
CA ALA A 963 1.21 -5.37 -18.57
C ALA A 963 1.55 -4.42 -17.40
N ILE A 964 2.83 -4.14 -17.22
CA ILE A 964 3.33 -3.16 -16.24
C ILE A 964 3.02 -1.75 -16.75
N ARG A 965 2.07 -1.09 -16.07
CA ARG A 965 1.61 0.27 -16.37
C ARG A 965 1.32 1.06 -15.09
N PRO A 966 1.24 2.40 -15.16
CA PRO A 966 0.73 3.21 -14.06
C PRO A 966 -0.73 2.89 -13.71
N THR A 967 -1.09 3.12 -12.45
CA THR A 967 -2.48 3.01 -11.93
C THR A 967 -3.22 4.34 -11.90
N ARG A 968 -2.52 5.45 -12.15
CA ARG A 968 -3.06 6.82 -12.11
C ARG A 968 -2.57 7.63 -13.30
N PRO A 969 -3.37 8.59 -13.80
CA PRO A 969 -3.00 9.47 -14.92
C PRO A 969 -2.08 10.61 -14.45
N ILE A 970 -1.00 10.31 -13.73
CA ILE A 970 -0.05 11.31 -13.22
C ILE A 970 1.36 10.98 -13.71
N ASP A 971 2.07 11.94 -14.27
CA ASP A 971 3.45 11.74 -14.68
C ASP A 971 4.42 11.85 -13.49
N SER A 972 5.71 11.59 -13.74
CA SER A 972 6.75 11.59 -12.72
C SER A 972 6.97 12.95 -12.03
N ARG A 973 6.67 14.07 -12.71
CA ARG A 973 6.77 15.44 -12.17
C ARG A 973 5.57 15.72 -11.25
N GLN A 974 4.36 15.41 -11.72
CA GLN A 974 3.14 15.52 -10.92
C GLN A 974 3.20 14.64 -9.66
N LEU A 975 3.67 13.41 -9.78
CA LEU A 975 3.85 12.49 -8.65
C LEU A 975 4.82 13.06 -7.60
N ARG A 976 5.95 13.64 -8.05
CA ARG A 976 6.93 14.28 -7.16
C ARG A 976 6.29 15.43 -6.39
N LEU A 977 5.54 16.30 -7.06
CA LEU A 977 4.81 17.40 -6.42
C LEU A 977 3.81 16.90 -5.38
N ALA A 978 2.95 15.92 -5.74
CA ALA A 978 1.95 15.39 -4.83
C ALA A 978 2.56 14.80 -3.53
N ILE A 979 3.74 14.17 -3.62
CA ILE A 979 4.51 13.67 -2.46
C ILE A 979 5.10 14.84 -1.65
N GLU A 980 5.72 15.80 -2.32
CA GLU A 980 6.32 16.98 -1.69
C GLU A 980 5.26 17.88 -1.03
N GLU A 981 4.02 17.84 -1.48
CA GLU A 981 2.85 18.50 -0.88
C GLU A 981 2.26 17.67 0.26
N GLY A 982 2.41 16.34 0.22
CA GLY A 982 1.81 15.43 1.19
C GLY A 982 0.33 15.13 0.90
N GLU A 983 -0.11 15.44 -0.32
CA GLU A 983 -1.34 14.89 -0.91
C GLU A 983 -1.21 13.36 -1.00
N ILE A 984 0.00 12.88 -1.29
CA ILE A 984 0.40 11.47 -1.19
C ILE A 984 1.40 11.30 -0.03
N ASP A 985 0.97 10.69 1.08
CA ASP A 985 1.82 10.45 2.27
C ASP A 985 2.70 9.19 2.11
N ILE A 986 3.43 9.10 0.99
CA ILE A 986 4.32 7.99 0.64
C ILE A 986 5.71 8.54 0.34
N LYS A 987 6.76 7.85 0.82
CA LYS A 987 8.15 8.19 0.47
C LYS A 987 8.60 7.38 -0.74
N LEU A 988 8.99 8.08 -1.80
CA LEU A 988 9.68 7.53 -2.97
C LEU A 988 11.07 8.15 -3.07
N GLY A 989 12.07 7.32 -3.37
CA GLY A 989 13.43 7.77 -3.70
C GLY A 989 13.53 8.23 -5.15
N ASN A 990 14.69 8.79 -5.53
CA ASN A 990 14.91 9.22 -6.91
C ASN A 990 14.87 8.05 -7.91
N GLU A 991 15.35 6.87 -7.53
CA GLU A 991 15.32 5.69 -8.40
C GLU A 991 13.89 5.20 -8.65
N HIS A 992 13.00 5.27 -7.65
CA HIS A 992 11.56 5.00 -7.84
C HIS A 992 10.95 5.93 -8.88
N ILE A 993 11.27 7.23 -8.82
CA ILE A 993 10.76 8.21 -9.79
C ILE A 993 11.30 7.92 -11.20
N ARG A 994 12.56 7.52 -11.35
CA ARG A 994 13.15 7.16 -12.66
C ARG A 994 12.50 5.91 -13.26
N ILE A 995 12.28 4.87 -12.45
CA ILE A 995 11.60 3.65 -12.89
C ILE A 995 10.12 3.92 -13.22
N TYR A 996 9.44 4.69 -12.38
CA TYR A 996 8.06 5.11 -12.64
C TYR A 996 7.94 5.90 -13.95
N ASP A 997 8.84 6.86 -14.18
CA ASP A 997 8.90 7.65 -15.41
C ASP A 997 9.10 6.76 -16.65
N LEU A 998 10.02 5.79 -16.56
CA LEU A 998 10.27 4.82 -17.62
C LEU A 998 9.00 4.03 -17.97
N ILE A 999 8.33 3.46 -16.95
CA ILE A 999 7.09 2.70 -17.10
C ILE A 999 5.97 3.58 -17.68
N PHE A 1000 5.82 4.79 -17.14
CA PHE A 1000 4.80 5.75 -17.54
C PHE A 1000 4.92 6.12 -19.01
N ARG A 1001 6.11 6.55 -19.45
CA ARG A 1001 6.37 6.93 -20.83
C ARG A 1001 6.12 5.78 -21.79
N ARG A 1002 6.57 4.56 -21.45
CA ARG A 1002 6.38 3.37 -22.29
C ARG A 1002 4.90 3.03 -22.45
N PHE A 1003 4.15 3.09 -21.36
CA PHE A 1003 2.71 2.85 -21.36
C PHE A 1003 1.96 3.91 -22.20
N ILE A 1004 2.18 5.21 -21.97
CA ILE A 1004 1.51 6.26 -22.74
C ILE A 1004 1.85 6.17 -24.23
N SER A 1005 3.11 5.91 -24.57
CA SER A 1005 3.55 5.72 -25.96
C SER A 1005 2.88 4.51 -26.63
N SER A 1006 2.47 3.50 -25.86
CA SER A 1006 1.75 2.34 -26.42
C SER A 1006 0.30 2.65 -26.84
N GLN A 1007 -0.25 3.78 -26.37
CA GLN A 1007 -1.65 4.18 -26.56
C GLN A 1007 -1.81 5.39 -27.51
N ILE A 1008 -0.78 5.72 -28.29
CA ILE A 1008 -0.83 6.79 -29.31
C ILE A 1008 -0.82 6.24 -30.75
N SER A 1009 -1.36 7.02 -31.69
CA SER A 1009 -1.57 6.65 -33.09
C SER A 1009 -0.27 6.31 -33.84
N GLY A 1010 0.78 7.10 -33.65
CA GLY A 1010 2.08 6.87 -34.27
C GLY A 1010 3.15 7.89 -33.87
N ILE A 1011 4.42 7.55 -34.11
CA ILE A 1011 5.55 8.45 -33.97
C ILE A 1011 6.29 8.46 -35.31
N LYS A 1012 6.66 9.64 -35.81
CA LYS A 1012 7.52 9.79 -36.99
C LYS A 1012 8.93 10.17 -36.59
N GLY A 1013 9.90 9.67 -37.34
CA GLY A 1013 11.32 9.98 -37.19
C GLY A 1013 11.90 10.50 -38.50
N ASN A 1014 12.67 11.58 -38.43
CA ASN A 1014 13.46 12.08 -39.55
C ASN A 1014 14.88 11.55 -39.43
N TYR A 1015 15.29 10.76 -40.41
CA TYR A 1015 16.57 10.09 -40.48
C TYR A 1015 17.46 10.74 -41.54
N ILE A 1016 18.77 10.77 -41.27
CA ILE A 1016 19.81 10.93 -42.27
C ILE A 1016 20.57 9.62 -42.36
N ILE A 1017 20.72 9.12 -43.58
CA ILE A 1017 21.52 7.94 -43.88
C ILE A 1017 22.69 8.38 -44.74
N PHE A 1018 23.89 8.03 -44.31
CA PHE A 1018 25.12 8.22 -45.07
C PHE A 1018 25.64 6.88 -45.57
N ASP A 1019 25.95 6.82 -46.85
CA ASP A 1019 26.68 5.71 -47.46
C ASP A 1019 28.09 6.19 -47.80
N PHE A 1020 29.11 5.52 -47.25
CA PHE A 1020 30.52 5.82 -47.44
C PHE A 1020 31.25 4.62 -48.02
N GLU A 1021 32.31 4.86 -48.79
CA GLU A 1021 33.29 3.83 -49.18
C GLU A 1021 34.65 4.17 -48.55
N ILE A 1022 35.24 3.21 -47.84
CA ILE A 1022 36.56 3.34 -47.20
C ILE A 1022 37.39 2.13 -47.60
N ASP A 1023 38.54 2.36 -48.24
CA ASP A 1023 39.45 1.29 -48.71
C ASP A 1023 38.74 0.20 -49.56
N GLY A 1024 37.72 0.57 -50.34
CA GLY A 1024 36.96 -0.35 -51.20
C GLY A 1024 35.83 -1.11 -50.52
N GLU A 1025 35.59 -0.88 -49.22
CA GLU A 1025 34.46 -1.43 -48.47
C GLU A 1025 33.37 -0.39 -48.25
N GLU A 1026 32.11 -0.83 -48.34
CA GLU A 1026 30.94 0.02 -48.12
C GLU A 1026 30.53 0.07 -46.64
N TYR A 1027 30.27 1.27 -46.15
CA TYR A 1027 29.83 1.56 -44.79
C TYR A 1027 28.55 2.40 -44.83
N ARG A 1028 27.56 2.02 -44.03
CA ARG A 1028 26.30 2.76 -43.87
C ARG A 1028 26.14 3.23 -42.43
N GLU A 1029 25.87 4.52 -42.23
CA GLU A 1029 25.58 5.13 -40.93
C GLU A 1029 24.21 5.81 -40.96
N GLU A 1030 23.34 5.45 -40.02
CA GLU A 1030 21.98 6.01 -39.90
C GLU A 1030 21.86 6.85 -38.62
N ARG A 1031 21.32 8.07 -38.74
CA ARG A 1031 21.12 9.01 -37.64
C ARG A 1031 19.72 9.58 -37.61
N ILE A 1032 19.10 9.60 -36.44
CA ILE A 1032 17.81 10.24 -36.22
C ILE A 1032 17.98 11.67 -35.73
N ILE A 1033 17.52 12.65 -36.53
CA ILE A 1033 17.66 14.08 -36.22
C ILE A 1033 16.48 14.62 -35.41
N LYS A 1034 15.27 14.15 -35.73
CA LYS A 1034 14.03 14.68 -35.15
C LYS A 1034 13.00 13.58 -35.00
N ARG A 1035 12.16 13.72 -33.99
CA ARG A 1035 10.96 12.91 -33.76
C ARG A 1035 9.79 13.82 -33.53
N TYR A 1036 8.59 13.34 -33.87
CA TYR A 1036 7.34 14.02 -33.56
C TYR A 1036 6.20 13.00 -33.57
N VAL A 1037 5.09 13.30 -32.87
CA VAL A 1037 3.88 12.47 -32.92
C VAL A 1037 3.23 12.69 -34.28
N LYS A 1038 2.76 11.60 -34.91
CA LYS A 1038 2.03 11.69 -36.16
C LYS A 1038 0.82 12.63 -36.00
N ASP A 1039 0.59 13.48 -36.99
CA ASP A 1039 -0.58 14.39 -37.08
C ASP A 1039 -0.59 15.58 -36.08
N ILE A 1040 0.56 15.97 -35.50
CA ILE A 1040 0.73 17.20 -34.68
C ILE A 1040 1.58 18.26 -35.39
N GLU A 1041 1.17 19.53 -35.34
CA GLU A 1041 2.01 20.68 -35.71
C GLU A 1041 3.14 20.94 -34.69
N ASP A 1042 4.31 21.35 -35.20
CA ASP A 1042 5.68 21.22 -34.69
C ASP A 1042 6.05 21.83 -33.30
N ASN A 1043 5.09 22.19 -32.43
CA ASN A 1043 5.32 22.95 -31.20
C ASN A 1043 5.03 22.21 -29.87
N LEU A 1044 4.71 20.91 -29.89
CA LEU A 1044 4.41 20.14 -28.67
C LEU A 1044 5.62 19.37 -28.15
N SER A 1045 5.99 19.62 -26.88
CA SER A 1045 7.08 18.92 -26.21
C SER A 1045 6.75 17.41 -26.06
N LEU A 1046 7.65 16.56 -26.57
CA LEU A 1046 7.57 15.09 -26.51
C LEU A 1046 8.09 14.51 -25.20
N ASP A 1047 8.21 15.33 -24.15
CA ASP A 1047 8.75 14.96 -22.85
C ASP A 1047 7.99 13.82 -22.16
N PHE A 1048 6.83 13.38 -22.68
CA PHE A 1048 6.06 12.25 -22.16
C PHE A 1048 6.24 10.95 -22.99
N ILE A 1049 6.94 11.02 -24.13
CA ILE A 1049 7.14 9.87 -25.01
C ILE A 1049 8.38 9.09 -24.57
N TYR A 1050 8.30 7.77 -24.69
CA TYR A 1050 9.41 6.86 -24.49
C TYR A 1050 10.35 6.94 -25.71
N PRO A 1051 11.61 7.37 -25.57
CA PRO A 1051 12.53 7.40 -26.69
C PRO A 1051 13.24 6.03 -26.83
N PRO A 1052 13.00 5.24 -27.89
CA PRO A 1052 13.71 3.98 -28.08
C PRO A 1052 15.19 4.17 -28.47
N LEU A 1053 15.58 5.36 -28.92
CA LEU A 1053 16.93 5.68 -29.40
C LEU A 1053 17.39 7.02 -28.79
N ARG A 1054 18.66 7.17 -28.41
CA ARG A 1054 19.19 8.49 -28.04
C ARG A 1054 19.21 9.39 -29.28
N MET A 1055 18.71 10.62 -29.17
CA MET A 1055 18.94 11.62 -30.21
C MET A 1055 20.42 11.94 -30.24
N GLN A 1056 20.99 12.05 -31.44
CA GLN A 1056 22.34 12.55 -31.65
C GLN A 1056 22.23 14.00 -32.10
N ASP A 1057 23.19 14.84 -31.71
CA ASP A 1057 23.20 16.25 -32.10
C ASP A 1057 23.15 16.39 -33.63
N SER A 1058 22.46 17.43 -34.10
CA SER A 1058 22.32 17.69 -35.53
C SER A 1058 23.69 17.87 -36.17
N LEU A 1059 24.01 17.04 -37.15
CA LEU A 1059 25.18 17.21 -38.00
C LEU A 1059 25.04 18.52 -38.80
N ASN A 1060 25.88 19.51 -38.49
CA ASN A 1060 26.08 20.65 -39.37
C ASN A 1060 26.97 20.21 -40.53
N ILE A 1061 26.35 19.88 -41.66
CA ILE A 1061 27.07 19.55 -42.90
C ILE A 1061 26.89 20.73 -43.85
N SER A 1062 27.99 21.33 -44.27
CA SER A 1062 27.96 22.36 -45.30
C SER A 1062 27.76 21.72 -46.69
N LEU A 1063 27.09 22.43 -47.60
CA LEU A 1063 26.96 22.02 -49.00
C LEU A 1063 28.32 21.91 -49.72
N GLU A 1064 29.36 22.57 -49.20
CA GLU A 1064 30.72 22.51 -49.74
C GLU A 1064 31.46 21.23 -49.35
N ASP A 1065 31.16 20.64 -48.19
CA ASP A 1065 31.78 19.37 -47.74
C ASP A 1065 31.21 18.15 -48.49
N LEU A 1066 29.93 18.20 -48.88
CA LEU A 1066 29.31 17.18 -49.73
C LEU A 1066 29.86 17.21 -51.17
N LYS A 1067 30.28 18.37 -51.68
CA LYS A 1067 30.85 18.53 -53.03
C LYS A 1067 32.26 17.96 -53.18
N LYS A 1068 33.02 17.82 -52.08
CA LYS A 1068 34.41 17.34 -52.11
C LYS A 1068 34.53 15.83 -52.38
N ASN A 1069 33.43 15.06 -52.32
CA ASN A 1069 33.34 13.60 -52.49
C ASN A 1069 34.27 12.75 -51.61
N ARG A 1070 35.15 13.35 -50.80
CA ARG A 1070 36.21 12.68 -50.04
C ARG A 1070 36.43 13.41 -48.72
N ILE A 1071 36.18 12.72 -47.61
CA ILE A 1071 36.39 13.21 -46.24
C ILE A 1071 37.66 12.58 -45.68
N ARG A 1072 38.47 13.38 -44.99
CA ARG A 1072 39.64 12.88 -44.27
C ARG A 1072 39.21 12.25 -42.94
N LEU A 1073 39.64 11.02 -42.71
CA LEU A 1073 39.38 10.28 -41.48
C LEU A 1073 40.60 10.37 -40.57
N ILE A 1074 40.47 11.14 -39.50
CA ILE A 1074 41.54 11.35 -38.53
C ILE A 1074 41.48 10.22 -37.49
N PRO A 1075 42.55 9.42 -37.32
CA PRO A 1075 42.58 8.40 -36.27
C PRO A 1075 42.30 9.01 -34.90
N TYR A 1076 41.24 8.55 -34.23
CA TYR A 1076 40.86 9.03 -32.91
C TYR A 1076 41.39 8.09 -31.82
N ARG A 1077 41.13 6.78 -31.95
CA ARG A 1077 41.70 5.77 -31.03
C ARG A 1077 41.73 4.37 -31.65
N ASN A 1078 42.77 3.60 -31.32
CA ASN A 1078 42.77 2.16 -31.49
C ASN A 1078 41.87 1.50 -30.44
N THR A 1079 41.10 0.50 -30.84
CA THR A 1079 40.28 -0.30 -29.94
C THR A 1079 40.20 -1.74 -30.41
N PHE A 1080 39.71 -2.62 -29.55
CA PHE A 1080 39.31 -3.96 -29.96
C PHE A 1080 37.79 -4.03 -29.88
N ARG A 1081 37.16 -4.40 -30.98
CA ARG A 1081 35.72 -4.67 -31.03
C ARG A 1081 35.49 -6.12 -31.46
N SER A 1082 34.33 -6.62 -31.12
CA SER A 1082 33.83 -7.91 -31.55
C SER A 1082 32.40 -7.68 -32.04
N GLU A 1083 32.01 -8.35 -33.11
CA GLU A 1083 30.64 -8.33 -33.64
C GLU A 1083 29.62 -8.82 -32.59
N ILE A 1084 30.05 -9.75 -31.74
CA ILE A 1084 29.26 -10.28 -30.63
C ILE A 1084 29.73 -9.60 -29.36
N LEU A 1085 28.82 -9.07 -28.55
CA LEU A 1085 29.14 -8.50 -27.24
C LEU A 1085 28.83 -9.51 -26.13
N PRO A 1086 29.59 -9.47 -25.01
CA PRO A 1086 29.21 -10.21 -23.82
C PRO A 1086 27.82 -9.81 -23.33
N TYR A 1087 27.04 -10.78 -22.84
CA TYR A 1087 25.71 -10.49 -22.31
C TYR A 1087 25.73 -9.50 -21.15
N THR A 1088 24.79 -8.56 -21.17
CA THR A 1088 24.37 -7.80 -19.99
C THR A 1088 23.31 -8.59 -19.21
N GLU A 1089 22.92 -8.11 -18.01
CA GLU A 1089 21.80 -8.74 -17.30
C GLU A 1089 20.50 -8.69 -18.11
N GLY A 1090 20.21 -7.56 -18.76
CA GLY A 1090 19.03 -7.40 -19.60
C GLY A 1090 18.99 -8.38 -20.79
N ASP A 1091 20.15 -8.65 -21.39
CA ASP A 1091 20.26 -9.62 -22.48
C ASP A 1091 19.98 -11.04 -21.98
N LEU A 1092 20.54 -11.42 -20.83
CA LEU A 1092 20.26 -12.74 -20.23
C LEU A 1092 18.79 -12.93 -19.88
N VAL A 1093 18.11 -11.88 -19.39
CA VAL A 1093 16.67 -11.93 -19.12
C VAL A 1093 15.88 -12.16 -20.41
N SER A 1094 16.24 -11.45 -21.48
CA SER A 1094 15.61 -11.60 -22.80
C SER A 1094 15.84 -13.00 -23.38
N GLU A 1095 17.05 -13.53 -23.23
CA GLU A 1095 17.44 -14.88 -23.66
C GLU A 1095 16.66 -15.95 -22.89
N MET A 1096 16.54 -15.80 -21.57
CA MET A 1096 15.74 -16.67 -20.70
C MET A 1096 14.28 -16.72 -21.16
N LYS A 1097 13.65 -15.56 -21.41
CA LYS A 1097 12.25 -15.49 -21.87
C LYS A 1097 12.08 -16.13 -23.26
N SER A 1098 12.95 -15.81 -24.21
CA SER A 1098 12.86 -16.29 -25.60
C SER A 1098 12.99 -17.81 -25.70
N ASN A 1099 13.84 -18.41 -24.86
CA ASN A 1099 14.05 -19.86 -24.83
C ASN A 1099 13.08 -20.62 -23.90
N GLY A 1100 12.14 -19.91 -23.25
CA GLY A 1100 11.18 -20.52 -22.31
C GLY A 1100 11.81 -21.01 -21.01
N ILE A 1101 12.97 -20.46 -20.62
CA ILE A 1101 13.69 -20.85 -19.41
C ILE A 1101 13.45 -19.84 -18.30
N GLY A 1102 12.93 -20.30 -17.16
CA GLY A 1102 12.62 -19.46 -16.01
C GLY A 1102 11.27 -18.75 -16.11
N ARG A 1103 11.03 -17.84 -15.16
CA ARG A 1103 9.78 -17.08 -14.98
C ARG A 1103 10.08 -15.66 -14.50
N PRO A 1104 9.15 -14.70 -14.67
CA PRO A 1104 9.26 -13.34 -14.11
C PRO A 1104 9.72 -13.28 -12.65
N SER A 1105 9.29 -14.24 -11.82
CA SER A 1105 9.68 -14.33 -10.40
C SER A 1105 11.12 -14.81 -10.14
N THR A 1106 11.84 -15.29 -11.16
CA THR A 1106 13.15 -15.96 -10.99
C THR A 1106 14.29 -15.34 -11.76
N TYR A 1107 14.04 -14.56 -12.81
CA TYR A 1107 15.09 -14.06 -13.71
C TYR A 1107 16.24 -13.36 -12.96
N ALA A 1108 15.90 -12.39 -12.10
CA ALA A 1108 16.90 -11.67 -11.31
C ALA A 1108 17.64 -12.60 -10.31
N THR A 1109 16.90 -13.48 -9.61
CA THR A 1109 17.45 -14.40 -8.61
C THR A 1109 18.43 -15.40 -9.21
N ILE A 1110 18.17 -15.89 -10.43
CA ILE A 1110 19.07 -16.81 -11.14
C ILE A 1110 20.41 -16.14 -11.44
N ILE A 1111 20.37 -14.92 -12.00
CA ILE A 1111 21.57 -14.14 -12.34
C ILE A 1111 22.36 -13.81 -11.06
N GLU A 1112 21.67 -13.39 -10.00
CA GLU A 1112 22.29 -13.10 -8.70
C GLU A 1112 22.95 -14.35 -8.11
N THR A 1113 22.28 -15.49 -8.12
CA THR A 1113 22.84 -16.77 -7.65
C THR A 1113 24.12 -17.14 -8.41
N ILE A 1114 24.15 -17.00 -9.74
CA ILE A 1114 25.36 -17.28 -10.55
C ILE A 1114 26.54 -16.40 -10.09
N LYS A 1115 26.28 -15.12 -9.79
CA LYS A 1115 27.29 -14.18 -9.31
C LYS A 1115 27.73 -14.47 -7.88
N GLU A 1116 26.80 -14.69 -6.96
CA GLU A 1116 27.09 -15.00 -5.55
C GLU A 1116 27.90 -16.28 -5.38
N ARG A 1117 27.68 -17.28 -6.24
CA ARG A 1117 28.45 -18.53 -6.27
C ARG A 1117 29.83 -18.37 -6.92
N GLY A 1118 30.14 -17.19 -7.45
CA GLY A 1118 31.40 -16.88 -8.11
C GLY A 1118 31.56 -17.54 -9.49
N TYR A 1119 30.46 -17.94 -10.15
CA TYR A 1119 30.50 -18.58 -11.48
C TYR A 1119 30.63 -17.58 -12.61
N ALA A 1120 30.12 -16.36 -12.41
CA ALA A 1120 30.32 -15.23 -13.30
C ALA A 1120 30.57 -13.96 -12.48
N ILE A 1121 31.21 -12.98 -13.09
CA ILE A 1121 31.45 -11.65 -12.51
C ILE A 1121 30.97 -10.57 -13.46
N GLU A 1122 30.68 -9.41 -12.89
CA GLU A 1122 30.28 -8.22 -13.62
C GLU A 1122 31.52 -7.36 -13.92
N LYS A 1123 31.77 -7.06 -15.20
CA LYS A 1123 32.87 -6.20 -15.65
C LYS A 1123 32.31 -5.08 -16.53
N GLY A 1124 32.11 -3.90 -15.94
CA GLY A 1124 31.30 -2.86 -16.56
C GLY A 1124 29.82 -3.28 -16.51
N SER A 1125 29.11 -3.24 -17.63
CA SER A 1125 27.75 -3.78 -17.76
C SER A 1125 27.70 -5.25 -18.20
N TRP A 1126 28.86 -5.85 -18.50
CA TRP A 1126 28.96 -7.21 -19.04
C TRP A 1126 29.08 -8.27 -17.95
N ILE A 1127 28.49 -9.42 -18.21
CA ILE A 1127 28.60 -10.62 -17.38
C ILE A 1127 29.54 -11.59 -18.08
N ILE A 1128 30.65 -11.89 -17.41
CA ILE A 1128 31.68 -12.78 -17.93
C ILE A 1128 31.88 -13.98 -17.01
N PRO A 1129 32.13 -15.18 -17.54
CA PRO A 1129 32.32 -16.38 -16.73
C PRO A 1129 33.67 -16.36 -15.99
N THR A 1130 33.73 -17.04 -14.86
CA THR A 1130 35.00 -17.33 -14.15
C THR A 1130 35.53 -18.72 -14.50
N ASP A 1131 36.81 -18.98 -14.20
CA ASP A 1131 37.39 -20.32 -14.28
C ASP A 1131 36.58 -21.37 -13.52
N LEU A 1132 36.10 -20.99 -12.32
CA LEU A 1132 35.27 -21.85 -11.49
C LEU A 1132 33.95 -22.17 -12.21
N GLY A 1133 33.26 -21.16 -12.75
CA GLY A 1133 32.02 -21.34 -13.49
C GLY A 1133 32.18 -22.23 -14.72
N ILE A 1134 33.27 -22.06 -15.49
CA ILE A 1134 33.56 -22.88 -16.66
C ILE A 1134 33.77 -24.35 -16.27
N ASP A 1135 34.58 -24.62 -15.25
CA ASP A 1135 34.86 -25.98 -14.82
C ASP A 1135 33.62 -26.65 -14.16
N VAL A 1136 32.80 -25.88 -13.42
CA VAL A 1136 31.50 -26.36 -12.88
C VAL A 1136 30.55 -26.74 -14.02
N TYR A 1137 30.35 -25.85 -15.00
CA TYR A 1137 29.47 -26.11 -16.14
C TYR A 1137 29.95 -27.34 -16.92
N ARG A 1138 31.25 -27.46 -17.19
CA ARG A 1138 31.83 -28.61 -17.89
C ARG A 1138 31.61 -29.92 -17.12
N PHE A 1139 31.75 -29.90 -15.80
CA PHE A 1139 31.50 -31.07 -14.97
C PHE A 1139 30.03 -31.51 -15.03
N LEU A 1140 29.10 -30.56 -14.88
CA LEU A 1140 27.66 -30.82 -14.91
C LEU A 1140 27.19 -31.26 -16.30
N SER A 1141 27.58 -30.55 -17.35
CA SER A 1141 27.19 -30.84 -18.72
C SER A 1141 27.69 -32.22 -19.17
N LYS A 1142 28.92 -32.61 -18.82
CA LYS A 1142 29.49 -33.91 -19.22
C LYS A 1142 28.89 -35.11 -18.47
N ARG A 1143 28.56 -34.96 -17.18
CA ARG A 1143 28.13 -36.09 -16.33
C ARG A 1143 26.63 -36.15 -16.09
N TYR A 1144 25.96 -35.01 -16.16
CA TYR A 1144 24.55 -34.84 -15.77
C TYR A 1144 23.75 -34.03 -16.82
N GLY A 1145 24.24 -33.93 -18.05
CA GLY A 1145 23.64 -33.11 -19.12
C GLY A 1145 22.14 -33.37 -19.34
N ASN A 1146 21.68 -34.62 -19.23
CA ASN A 1146 20.27 -34.99 -19.39
C ASN A 1146 19.34 -34.32 -18.36
N TYR A 1147 19.87 -33.92 -17.19
CA TYR A 1147 19.11 -33.36 -16.07
C TYR A 1147 19.20 -31.83 -16.01
N VAL A 1148 20.21 -31.24 -16.64
CA VAL A 1148 20.49 -29.80 -16.61
C VAL A 1148 20.44 -29.16 -18.00
N SER A 1149 19.90 -29.87 -18.99
CA SER A 1149 19.75 -29.35 -20.35
C SER A 1149 18.62 -28.34 -20.43
N GLU A 1150 18.72 -27.45 -21.42
CA GLU A 1150 17.67 -26.50 -21.76
C GLU A 1150 16.36 -27.21 -22.15
N GLU A 1151 16.42 -28.27 -22.96
CA GLU A 1151 15.24 -29.02 -23.38
C GLU A 1151 14.50 -29.66 -22.20
N ARG A 1152 15.24 -30.34 -21.31
CA ARG A 1152 14.68 -30.90 -20.07
C ARG A 1152 14.04 -29.81 -19.22
N THR A 1153 14.67 -28.63 -19.21
CA THR A 1153 14.20 -27.48 -18.46
C THR A 1153 12.84 -26.99 -18.97
N ARG A 1154 12.71 -26.85 -20.29
CA ARG A 1154 11.48 -26.40 -20.92
C ARG A 1154 10.34 -27.39 -20.72
N MET A 1155 10.58 -28.67 -21.00
CA MET A 1155 9.55 -29.71 -20.87
C MET A 1155 8.98 -29.80 -19.45
N LEU A 1156 9.82 -29.68 -18.41
CA LEU A 1156 9.32 -29.75 -17.04
C LEU A 1156 8.49 -28.51 -16.67
N ILE A 1157 8.92 -27.33 -17.12
CA ILE A 1157 8.18 -26.08 -16.96
C ILE A 1157 6.80 -26.18 -17.61
N GLU A 1158 6.71 -26.72 -18.83
CA GLU A 1158 5.43 -26.95 -19.51
C GLU A 1158 4.52 -27.92 -18.74
N ARG A 1159 5.08 -28.97 -18.12
CA ARG A 1159 4.31 -29.86 -17.25
C ARG A 1159 3.78 -29.14 -16.02
N MET A 1160 4.56 -28.24 -15.43
CA MET A 1160 4.08 -27.40 -14.32
C MET A 1160 2.93 -26.49 -14.79
N ASP A 1161 3.01 -25.89 -15.97
CA ASP A 1161 1.92 -25.07 -16.54
C ASP A 1161 0.66 -25.90 -16.88
N LYS A 1162 0.82 -27.19 -17.17
CA LYS A 1162 -0.31 -28.12 -17.33
C LYS A 1162 -0.93 -28.44 -15.98
N VAL A 1163 -0.14 -28.66 -14.93
CA VAL A 1163 -0.65 -28.83 -13.55
C VAL A 1163 -1.40 -27.57 -13.10
N GLU A 1164 -0.85 -26.38 -13.40
CA GLU A 1164 -1.46 -25.08 -13.07
C GLU A 1164 -2.86 -24.93 -13.68
N ARG A 1165 -3.04 -25.40 -14.92
CA ARG A 1165 -4.34 -25.41 -15.62
C ARG A 1165 -5.23 -26.61 -15.29
N GLY A 1166 -4.78 -27.52 -14.42
CA GLY A 1166 -5.49 -28.77 -14.10
C GLY A 1166 -5.49 -29.81 -15.24
N ALA A 1167 -4.64 -29.66 -16.25
CA ALA A 1167 -4.54 -30.54 -17.42
C ALA A 1167 -3.60 -31.75 -17.20
N GLU A 1168 -2.79 -31.75 -16.13
CA GLU A 1168 -1.91 -32.87 -15.76
C GLU A 1168 -1.96 -33.10 -14.24
N ASP A 1169 -1.96 -34.36 -13.79
CA ASP A 1169 -1.96 -34.70 -12.37
C ASP A 1169 -0.60 -34.46 -11.71
N TYR A 1170 -0.60 -33.72 -10.60
CA TYR A 1170 0.61 -33.32 -9.90
C TYR A 1170 1.36 -34.51 -9.28
N ASN A 1171 0.66 -35.55 -8.79
CA ASN A 1171 1.30 -36.76 -8.24
C ASN A 1171 2.01 -37.54 -9.34
N GLY A 1172 1.44 -37.62 -10.54
CA GLY A 1172 2.10 -38.18 -11.72
C GLY A 1172 3.41 -37.47 -12.07
N VAL A 1173 3.43 -36.14 -11.99
CA VAL A 1173 4.67 -35.35 -12.20
C VAL A 1173 5.71 -35.66 -11.12
N LEU A 1174 5.32 -35.65 -9.84
CA LEU A 1174 6.22 -35.98 -8.72
C LEU A 1174 6.76 -37.41 -8.82
N HIS A 1175 5.96 -38.38 -9.25
CA HIS A 1175 6.39 -39.75 -9.45
C HIS A 1175 7.44 -39.88 -10.55
N SER A 1176 7.25 -39.17 -11.66
CA SER A 1176 8.24 -39.08 -12.74
C SER A 1176 9.56 -38.46 -12.25
N LEU A 1177 9.49 -37.40 -11.43
CA LEU A 1177 10.67 -36.75 -10.85
C LEU A 1177 11.39 -37.66 -9.84
N LEU A 1178 10.66 -38.41 -9.02
CA LEU A 1178 11.26 -39.35 -8.07
C LEU A 1178 12.10 -40.40 -8.79
N LYS A 1179 11.57 -41.01 -9.86
CA LYS A 1179 12.29 -42.01 -10.68
C LYS A 1179 13.61 -41.44 -11.24
N GLU A 1180 13.56 -40.19 -11.70
CA GLU A 1180 14.74 -39.47 -12.20
C GLU A 1180 15.79 -39.26 -11.10
N ILE A 1181 15.39 -38.80 -9.92
CA ILE A 1181 16.31 -38.55 -8.79
C ILE A 1181 16.92 -39.85 -8.25
N ILE A 1182 16.15 -40.94 -8.19
CA ILE A 1182 16.66 -42.26 -7.82
C ILE A 1182 17.72 -42.73 -8.83
N SER A 1183 17.57 -42.42 -10.12
CA SER A 1183 18.58 -42.76 -11.13
C SER A 1183 19.86 -41.89 -11.05
N LEU A 1184 19.75 -40.66 -10.52
CA LEU A 1184 20.86 -39.72 -10.32
C LEU A 1184 21.77 -40.08 -9.15
N GLY A 1185 21.20 -40.54 -8.04
CA GLY A 1185 21.95 -40.95 -6.86
C GLY A 1185 22.12 -42.46 -6.84
N LYS A 1186 23.32 -42.98 -6.50
CA LYS A 1186 23.42 -44.35 -5.97
C LYS A 1186 22.74 -44.42 -4.58
N TYR A 1187 21.44 -44.14 -4.47
CA TYR A 1187 20.61 -44.36 -3.27
C TYR A 1187 20.27 -45.84 -3.14
N ASN A 1188 21.28 -46.71 -3.21
CA ASN A 1188 21.11 -48.13 -3.41
C ASN A 1188 21.07 -48.97 -2.12
N ARG A 1189 20.66 -48.39 -0.97
CA ARG A 1189 20.56 -49.17 0.28
C ARG A 1189 19.38 -48.88 1.21
N HIS A 1190 18.64 -47.77 1.07
CA HIS A 1190 17.51 -47.48 1.99
C HIS A 1190 16.13 -47.32 1.33
N ILE A 1191 16.05 -47.17 0.01
CA ILE A 1191 14.77 -47.05 -0.70
C ILE A 1191 14.24 -48.44 -1.12
N ASN A 1192 15.12 -49.40 -1.42
CA ASN A 1192 14.74 -50.77 -1.81
C ASN A 1192 14.24 -51.66 -0.66
N SER A 1193 14.27 -51.23 0.60
CA SER A 1193 13.67 -52.00 1.70
C SER A 1193 12.19 -51.70 1.91
N SER A 1194 11.63 -50.73 1.18
CA SER A 1194 10.24 -50.28 1.30
C SER A 1194 9.56 -50.06 -0.05
N PHE A 1195 10.21 -50.46 -1.15
CA PHE A 1195 9.67 -50.50 -2.50
C PHE A 1195 9.40 -51.92 -2.96
#